data_AF-A0AA36FA50-F1
#
_entry.id   AF-A0AA36FA50-F1
#
_cell.length_a   1.000
_cell.length_b   1.000
_cell.length_c   1.000
_cell.angle_alpha   90.00
_cell.angle_beta   90.00
_cell.angle_gamma   90.00
#
_symmetry.space_group_name_H-M   'P 1'
#
loop_
_entity.id
_entity.type
_entity.pdbx_description
1 polymer ?
#
loop_
_entity_poly.entity_id
_entity_poly.type
_entity_poly.pdbx_seq_one_letter_code
_entity_poly.pdbx_strand_id
1 'polypeptide(L)'
;MVPDVFDIAFKAEGDEIYANSIEPEYEIMIFMDENDKPRLVYDINYRIQNEKVIKWPTFVIDGNTGEILLKYNNLDTISTVLTGSSGLLLIKTSDAAYRVDAHERARRMVYHPSAPFQRRHLDKAKVTVRDLLGLKEYEEVEESNRIKTVEGTEVLRLQEKFLGVPVFDASLTVTEDKDGHLTGDATGTFIQGIEDDITNVKPKLSKSDVFDIAFKAEGDEIYANSIEPEYEIMIFMDENDKPRLVYDINYRIENEVVIKRPTFVIDGNTGEILLKYNNLDTISRVLTGSGGNEKSGIYKFSDKNHKAFVTQIGDMCFLENNYVKVIDMQNSIGRVSNYTDPMYYLCDVGFNDSVNAAISPALDAFYYGSVVSQMFQEWYNTSILNEQAILRVHYGKNYEEAFWDGKHCTFGDGYKYFYPLTDADVVAHEFAHGFTEQHSGLIYLNQSGSMNEAFSDITGEVTENYIDKNDWLIGFNLLKHKEALRFMADPSLDNISISHVDNFTENTDPHHGSGIYNFIFYYIVHELKMDIMEAYRVFLIANEIYWHHYTDFTSGACDLLKVAYDLGKDLTPFIKAFELVGIKPCDVEKHIRGLTFNKTVSGITVSVKTNPVFDFVYPSWAGNITITATSMCGKVHIKVSKSNMLTEEEGSDGSDPVTLLAEGTSELNLGKPEGHKFFVKLSPESSENLKNVSVRVSYGLDRAI
;
A
#
# COMPACT_ATOMS: atom_id res chain seq x y z
N MET A 1 -21.71 -25.25 16.48
CA MET A 1 -22.66 -24.12 16.61
C MET A 1 -22.06 -23.19 17.62
N VAL A 2 -21.17 -22.33 17.16
CA VAL A 2 -20.61 -21.25 17.97
C VAL A 2 -21.73 -20.19 18.06
N PRO A 3 -21.92 -19.50 19.21
CA PRO A 3 -22.66 -18.24 19.20
C PRO A 3 -22.11 -17.34 18.10
N ASP A 4 -22.95 -16.49 17.53
CA ASP A 4 -22.49 -15.52 16.53
C ASP A 4 -21.30 -14.75 17.11
N VAL A 5 -20.09 -15.02 16.61
CA VAL A 5 -18.86 -14.45 17.17
C VAL A 5 -18.85 -12.93 17.06
N PHE A 6 -19.63 -12.39 16.11
CA PHE A 6 -19.92 -10.98 15.98
C PHE A 6 -20.71 -10.45 17.19
N ASP A 7 -21.72 -11.18 17.66
CA ASP A 7 -22.46 -10.78 18.88
C ASP A 7 -21.52 -10.70 20.09
N ILE A 8 -20.55 -11.62 20.19
CA ILE A 8 -19.56 -11.60 21.28
C ILE A 8 -18.71 -10.34 21.19
N ALA A 9 -18.23 -10.00 19.99
CA ALA A 9 -17.45 -8.79 19.73
C ALA A 9 -18.24 -7.51 20.05
N PHE A 10 -19.46 -7.35 19.48
CA PHE A 10 -20.32 -6.18 19.72
C PHE A 10 -20.68 -6.01 21.19
N LYS A 11 -20.97 -7.10 21.90
CA LYS A 11 -21.27 -7.06 23.35
C LYS A 11 -20.09 -6.60 24.17
N ALA A 12 -18.88 -7.04 23.81
CA ALA A 12 -17.68 -6.71 24.55
C ALA A 12 -17.21 -5.27 24.35
N GLU A 13 -17.57 -4.62 23.24
CA GLU A 13 -17.34 -3.18 23.05
C GLU A 13 -18.49 -2.30 23.58
N GLY A 14 -19.66 -2.89 23.84
CA GLY A 14 -20.87 -2.15 24.24
C GLY A 14 -21.66 -1.57 23.05
N ASP A 15 -21.48 -2.18 21.87
CA ASP A 15 -21.99 -1.70 20.58
C ASP A 15 -23.18 -2.50 20.06
N GLU A 16 -23.90 -3.18 20.95
CA GLU A 16 -25.05 -4.02 20.60
C GLU A 16 -26.10 -3.28 19.74
N ILE A 17 -26.20 -1.96 19.89
CA ILE A 17 -27.09 -1.11 19.09
C ILE A 17 -26.71 -1.04 17.61
N TYR A 18 -25.45 -1.32 17.28
CA TYR A 18 -24.90 -1.27 15.92
C TYR A 18 -24.78 -2.65 15.26
N ALA A 19 -24.97 -3.74 16.01
CA ALA A 19 -24.77 -5.12 15.56
C ALA A 19 -25.60 -5.52 14.32
N ASN A 20 -26.71 -4.83 14.06
CA ASN A 20 -27.57 -5.06 12.88
C ASN A 20 -27.30 -4.11 11.70
N SER A 21 -26.35 -3.19 11.85
CA SER A 21 -26.09 -2.10 10.91
C SER A 21 -24.65 -2.06 10.38
N ILE A 22 -23.77 -2.86 10.95
CA ILE A 22 -22.37 -2.98 10.59
C ILE A 22 -22.13 -4.44 10.19
N GLU A 23 -21.55 -4.67 9.02
CA GLU A 23 -21.01 -5.98 8.64
C GLU A 23 -19.54 -6.05 9.07
N PRO A 24 -19.17 -6.89 10.05
CA PRO A 24 -17.78 -7.06 10.45
C PRO A 24 -16.97 -7.79 9.38
N GLU A 25 -15.72 -7.36 9.17
CA GLU A 25 -14.73 -8.14 8.44
C GLU A 25 -14.12 -9.17 9.40
N TYR A 26 -13.84 -10.38 8.92
CA TYR A 26 -13.22 -11.41 9.75
C TYR A 26 -12.36 -12.38 8.97
N GLU A 27 -11.37 -12.92 9.65
CA GLU A 27 -10.56 -14.05 9.19
C GLU A 27 -10.57 -15.18 10.22
N ILE A 28 -10.38 -16.41 9.74
CA ILE A 28 -10.25 -17.59 10.59
C ILE A 28 -8.80 -18.04 10.54
N MET A 29 -8.16 -18.09 11.71
CA MET A 29 -6.75 -18.44 11.82
C MET A 29 -6.49 -19.39 12.99
N ILE A 30 -5.27 -19.94 13.04
CA ILE A 30 -4.79 -20.73 14.18
C ILE A 30 -3.91 -19.82 15.02
N PHE A 31 -4.35 -19.53 16.25
CA PHE A 31 -3.64 -18.73 17.24
C PHE A 31 -3.01 -19.63 18.31
N MET A 32 -1.76 -19.37 18.66
CA MET A 32 -1.09 -20.07 19.76
C MET A 32 -1.32 -19.30 21.05
N ASP A 33 -1.97 -19.93 22.03
CA ASP A 33 -2.18 -19.27 23.33
C ASP A 33 -0.89 -19.20 24.17
N GLU A 34 -0.96 -18.52 25.31
CA GLU A 34 0.13 -18.36 26.29
C GLU A 34 0.73 -19.69 26.80
N ASN A 35 0.10 -20.84 26.53
CA ASN A 35 0.57 -22.18 26.89
C ASN A 35 1.00 -23.00 25.65
N ASP A 36 1.30 -22.34 24.53
CA ASP A 36 1.64 -22.95 23.24
C ASP A 36 0.58 -23.93 22.71
N LYS A 37 -0.71 -23.71 23.01
CA LYS A 37 -1.78 -24.53 22.45
C LYS A 37 -2.41 -23.86 21.24
N PRO A 38 -2.53 -24.58 20.11
CA PRO A 38 -3.22 -24.05 18.93
C PRO A 38 -4.72 -23.98 19.20
N ARG A 39 -5.28 -22.79 18.99
CA ARG A 39 -6.71 -22.49 19.03
C ARG A 39 -7.15 -22.01 17.66
N LEU A 40 -8.28 -22.52 17.19
CA LEU A 40 -8.96 -21.95 16.04
C LEU A 40 -9.63 -20.67 16.52
N VAL A 41 -9.28 -19.52 15.95
CA VAL A 41 -9.82 -18.22 16.36
C VAL A 41 -10.44 -17.50 15.17
N TYR A 42 -11.41 -16.64 15.48
CA TYR A 42 -11.94 -15.62 14.59
C TYR A 42 -11.25 -14.31 14.95
N ASP A 43 -10.49 -13.75 14.02
CA ASP A 43 -10.04 -12.37 14.10
C ASP A 43 -11.13 -11.52 13.44
N ILE A 44 -11.80 -10.69 14.25
CA ILE A 44 -12.98 -9.94 13.85
C ILE A 44 -12.66 -8.47 14.06
N ASN A 45 -12.83 -7.68 13.00
CA ASN A 45 -12.75 -6.23 13.10
C ASN A 45 -13.99 -5.59 12.49
N TYR A 46 -14.41 -4.49 13.08
CA TYR A 46 -15.53 -3.71 12.54
C TYR A 46 -15.37 -2.24 12.90
N ARG A 47 -15.99 -1.36 12.12
CA ARG A 47 -15.79 0.09 12.25
C ARG A 47 -17.05 0.79 12.71
N ILE A 48 -16.90 1.70 13.66
CA ILE A 48 -17.97 2.58 14.14
C ILE A 48 -17.56 4.02 13.87
N GLN A 49 -18.43 4.75 13.16
CA GLN A 49 -18.19 6.14 12.79
C GLN A 49 -19.44 6.97 13.06
N ASN A 50 -19.35 7.90 14.02
CA ASN A 50 -20.39 8.90 14.30
C ASN A 50 -19.76 10.25 14.70
N GLU A 51 -20.58 11.31 14.87
CA GLU A 51 -20.12 12.71 15.06
C GLU A 51 -19.18 12.92 16.27
N LYS A 52 -19.06 11.94 17.18
CA LYS A 52 -18.30 12.06 18.42
C LYS A 52 -17.30 10.92 18.65
N VAL A 53 -17.43 9.80 17.94
CA VAL A 53 -16.69 8.58 18.19
C VAL A 53 -16.36 7.91 16.86
N ILE A 54 -15.07 7.74 16.59
CA ILE A 54 -14.56 6.85 15.56
C ILE A 54 -13.79 5.76 16.30
N LYS A 55 -14.13 4.50 16.06
CA LYS A 55 -13.42 3.35 16.61
C LYS A 55 -13.30 2.27 15.54
N TRP A 56 -12.23 1.51 15.62
CA TRP A 56 -12.01 0.31 14.83
C TRP A 56 -11.64 -0.86 15.76
N PRO A 57 -12.59 -1.33 16.59
CA PRO A 57 -12.34 -2.43 17.49
C PRO A 57 -12.02 -3.72 16.72
N THR A 58 -11.02 -4.44 17.23
CA THR A 58 -10.58 -5.73 16.75
C THR A 58 -10.56 -6.73 17.89
N PHE A 59 -11.05 -7.94 17.62
CA PHE A 59 -11.24 -9.02 18.58
C PHE A 59 -10.70 -10.33 18.04
N VAL A 60 -9.87 -11.00 18.83
CA VAL A 60 -9.50 -12.40 18.57
C VAL A 60 -10.32 -13.29 19.49
N ILE A 61 -11.23 -14.08 18.91
CA ILE A 61 -12.21 -14.88 19.65
C ILE A 61 -11.99 -16.36 19.37
N ASP A 62 -11.85 -17.17 20.43
CA ASP A 62 -11.77 -18.63 20.31
C ASP A 62 -13.04 -19.20 19.65
N GLY A 63 -12.86 -19.83 18.50
CA GLY A 63 -13.96 -20.36 17.70
C GLY A 63 -14.65 -21.58 18.30
N ASN A 64 -14.09 -22.22 19.33
CA ASN A 64 -14.72 -23.33 20.03
C ASN A 64 -15.41 -22.88 21.32
N THR A 65 -14.83 -21.93 22.05
CA THR A 65 -15.31 -21.52 23.38
C THR A 65 -16.06 -20.19 23.36
N GLY A 66 -15.89 -19.35 22.35
CA GLY A 66 -16.39 -17.98 22.32
C GLY A 66 -15.66 -17.04 23.30
N GLU A 67 -14.51 -17.46 23.82
CA GLU A 67 -13.67 -16.66 24.69
C GLU A 67 -12.96 -15.57 23.89
N ILE A 68 -13.07 -14.31 24.32
CA ILE A 68 -12.27 -13.22 23.76
C ILE A 68 -10.86 -13.38 24.32
N LEU A 69 -9.93 -13.72 23.44
CA LEU A 69 -8.52 -13.88 23.76
C LEU A 69 -7.79 -12.54 23.71
N LEU A 70 -8.15 -11.69 22.73
CA LEU A 70 -7.59 -10.35 22.57
C LEU A 70 -8.66 -9.35 22.16
N LYS A 71 -8.45 -8.10 22.58
CA LYS A 71 -9.27 -6.95 22.23
C LYS A 71 -8.37 -5.72 22.11
N TYR A 72 -8.40 -5.04 20.97
CA TYR A 72 -7.63 -3.83 20.70
C TYR A 72 -8.37 -2.94 19.70
N ASN A 73 -7.82 -1.76 19.38
CA ASN A 73 -8.41 -0.81 18.44
C ASN A 73 -7.37 -0.53 17.35
N ASN A 74 -7.73 -0.79 16.09
CA ASN A 74 -6.87 -0.58 14.92
C ASN A 74 -6.88 0.87 14.42
N LEU A 75 -7.65 1.75 15.04
CA LEU A 75 -7.66 3.17 14.70
C LEU A 75 -6.49 3.87 15.40
N ASP A 76 -5.51 4.31 14.63
CA ASP A 76 -4.48 5.26 15.07
C ASP A 76 -5.05 6.69 15.08
N THR A 77 -4.78 7.49 16.11
CA THR A 77 -5.22 8.89 16.18
C THR A 77 -4.16 9.76 16.84
N ILE A 78 -3.67 10.76 16.10
CA ILE A 78 -2.52 11.62 16.47
C ILE A 78 -2.66 12.38 17.82
N SER A 79 -3.87 12.73 18.29
CA SER A 79 -4.09 13.60 19.47
C SER A 79 -4.23 12.86 20.80
N THR A 80 -4.13 11.53 20.82
CA THR A 80 -4.14 10.75 22.08
C THR A 80 -3.08 11.24 23.09
N VAL A 81 -2.06 11.96 22.59
CA VAL A 81 -0.99 12.66 23.31
C VAL A 81 -1.45 13.87 24.18
N LEU A 82 -2.61 14.48 23.95
CA LEU A 82 -3.06 15.69 24.68
C LEU A 82 -4.13 15.45 25.75
N THR A 83 -4.86 14.34 25.70
CA THR A 83 -5.91 14.03 26.69
C THR A 83 -5.73 12.64 27.28
N GLY A 84 -5.03 12.54 28.41
CA GLY A 84 -4.84 11.29 29.15
C GLY A 84 -6.16 10.65 29.62
N SER A 85 -6.85 9.96 28.73
CA SER A 85 -8.16 9.35 28.95
C SER A 85 -8.07 7.83 28.80
N SER A 86 -7.67 7.15 29.87
CA SER A 86 -7.76 5.71 30.01
C SER A 86 -9.20 5.24 30.23
N GLY A 87 -9.55 4.04 29.76
CA GLY A 87 -10.68 3.29 30.32
C GLY A 87 -11.17 2.09 29.51
N LEU A 88 -10.57 0.91 29.73
CA LEU A 88 -11.14 -0.38 29.32
C LEU A 88 -11.98 -0.95 30.48
N LEU A 89 -13.28 -1.18 30.27
CA LEU A 89 -14.21 -1.75 31.27
C LEU A 89 -14.61 -3.18 30.85
N LEU A 90 -14.41 -4.17 31.72
CA LEU A 90 -14.77 -5.59 31.53
C LEU A 90 -15.99 -5.97 32.39
N ILE A 91 -17.06 -6.53 31.80
CA ILE A 91 -18.20 -7.12 32.54
C ILE A 91 -18.65 -8.47 31.92
N LYS A 92 -19.10 -9.40 32.79
CA LYS A 92 -19.44 -10.82 32.55
C LYS A 92 -20.96 -11.13 32.56
N THR A 93 -21.33 -12.15 31.76
CA THR A 93 -22.35 -13.23 31.90
C THR A 93 -23.85 -13.10 31.46
N SER A 94 -24.23 -14.07 30.60
CA SER A 94 -25.31 -15.11 30.66
C SER A 94 -26.72 -14.93 30.04
N ASP A 95 -26.97 -15.86 29.08
CA ASP A 95 -28.11 -16.77 28.82
C ASP A 95 -29.38 -16.41 27.98
N ALA A 96 -29.53 -17.24 26.91
CA ALA A 96 -30.69 -17.81 26.20
C ALA A 96 -31.77 -16.91 25.53
N ALA A 97 -32.42 -17.24 24.41
CA ALA A 97 -32.20 -18.01 23.16
C ALA A 97 -33.58 -18.09 22.46
N TYR A 98 -33.72 -17.72 21.18
CA TYR A 98 -34.23 -18.55 20.05
C TYR A 98 -34.50 -17.74 18.76
N ARG A 99 -34.23 -18.44 17.64
CA ARG A 99 -34.13 -18.05 16.22
C ARG A 99 -35.46 -17.78 15.49
N VAL A 100 -35.37 -17.04 14.36
CA VAL A 100 -35.77 -17.45 12.99
C VAL A 100 -34.93 -16.61 11.99
N ASP A 101 -33.88 -17.19 11.39
CA ASP A 101 -33.73 -17.70 10.01
C ASP A 101 -33.59 -16.65 8.89
N ALA A 102 -32.51 -16.81 8.13
CA ALA A 102 -32.02 -15.99 7.05
C ALA A 102 -32.67 -16.42 5.72
N HIS A 103 -32.61 -15.53 4.72
CA HIS A 103 -33.21 -15.64 3.38
C HIS A 103 -34.70 -15.27 3.27
N GLU A 104 -35.01 -13.96 3.30
CA GLU A 104 -35.96 -13.40 2.33
C GLU A 104 -35.89 -11.87 2.30
N ARG A 105 -35.51 -11.35 1.12
CA ARG A 105 -35.73 -10.00 0.54
C ARG A 105 -34.47 -9.34 -0.02
N ALA A 106 -33.83 -10.07 -0.92
CA ALA A 106 -33.23 -9.47 -2.10
C ALA A 106 -34.13 -9.76 -3.31
N ARG A 107 -34.12 -8.82 -4.27
CA ARG A 107 -34.63 -8.87 -5.65
C ARG A 107 -36.00 -8.25 -5.91
N ARG A 108 -35.93 -7.08 -6.55
CA ARG A 108 -36.49 -6.93 -7.90
C ARG A 108 -35.41 -6.41 -8.86
N MET A 109 -35.10 -7.31 -9.81
CA MET A 109 -34.54 -7.15 -11.16
C MET A 109 -33.35 -6.21 -11.40
N VAL A 110 -32.14 -6.74 -11.19
CA VAL A 110 -30.96 -6.53 -12.07
C VAL A 110 -30.31 -7.91 -12.20
N TYR A 111 -30.09 -8.39 -13.42
CA TYR A 111 -29.58 -9.73 -13.69
C TYR A 111 -28.04 -9.72 -13.62
N HIS A 112 -27.47 -9.83 -12.42
CA HIS A 112 -26.04 -10.12 -12.25
C HIS A 112 -25.81 -11.64 -12.36
N PRO A 113 -25.08 -12.15 -13.37
CA PRO A 113 -24.68 -13.55 -13.40
C PRO A 113 -23.45 -13.75 -12.50
N SER A 114 -23.66 -13.83 -11.19
CA SER A 114 -22.66 -14.32 -10.23
C SER A 114 -23.26 -15.41 -9.33
N ALA A 115 -23.99 -16.34 -9.94
CA ALA A 115 -24.37 -17.61 -9.32
C ALA A 115 -23.72 -18.77 -10.10
N PRO A 116 -23.10 -19.77 -9.43
CA PRO A 116 -22.66 -20.98 -10.12
C PRO A 116 -23.89 -21.68 -10.71
N PHE A 117 -23.92 -21.76 -12.05
CA PHE A 117 -25.00 -22.41 -12.78
C PHE A 117 -25.12 -23.87 -12.30
N GLN A 118 -26.32 -24.29 -11.90
CA GLN A 118 -26.56 -25.67 -11.50
C GLN A 118 -26.21 -26.59 -12.68
N ARG A 119 -25.16 -27.42 -12.50
CA ARG A 119 -24.66 -28.46 -13.43
C ARG A 119 -25.68 -29.54 -13.84
N ARG A 120 -26.97 -29.36 -13.61
CA ARG A 120 -28.01 -30.34 -13.98
C ARG A 120 -28.68 -29.90 -15.28
N HIS A 121 -28.01 -30.14 -16.41
CA HIS A 121 -28.58 -30.44 -17.74
C HIS A 121 -27.59 -30.22 -18.90
N LEU A 122 -26.28 -30.42 -18.70
CA LEU A 122 -25.29 -30.41 -19.80
C LEU A 122 -25.09 -31.79 -20.47
N ASP A 123 -25.97 -32.75 -20.18
CA ASP A 123 -26.01 -34.01 -20.92
C ASP A 123 -27.01 -33.92 -22.06
N LYS A 124 -26.46 -33.64 -23.26
CA LYS A 124 -27.00 -33.78 -24.62
C LYS A 124 -27.36 -32.45 -25.32
N ALA A 125 -26.55 -32.13 -26.34
CA ALA A 125 -26.55 -30.98 -27.26
C ALA A 125 -25.60 -29.84 -26.86
N LYS A 126 -24.86 -29.32 -27.85
CA LYS A 126 -23.93 -28.19 -27.72
C LYS A 126 -24.74 -26.95 -27.33
N VAL A 127 -24.70 -26.56 -26.05
CA VAL A 127 -25.34 -25.33 -25.56
C VAL A 127 -24.63 -24.14 -26.18
N THR A 128 -25.38 -23.31 -26.91
CA THR A 128 -24.83 -22.06 -27.47
C THR A 128 -24.93 -20.93 -26.45
N VAL A 129 -24.18 -19.84 -26.66
CA VAL A 129 -24.30 -18.62 -25.85
C VAL A 129 -25.74 -18.08 -25.88
N ARG A 130 -26.43 -18.22 -27.02
CA ARG A 130 -27.83 -17.83 -27.18
C ARG A 130 -28.74 -18.60 -26.23
N ASP A 131 -28.50 -19.91 -26.11
CA ASP A 131 -29.25 -20.78 -25.19
C ASP A 131 -28.92 -20.46 -23.72
N LEU A 132 -27.66 -20.11 -23.44
CA LEU A 132 -27.19 -19.75 -22.09
C LEU A 132 -27.86 -18.47 -21.57
N LEU A 133 -27.96 -17.45 -22.41
CA LEU A 133 -28.51 -16.13 -22.04
C LEU A 133 -30.02 -16.02 -22.25
N GLY A 134 -30.63 -17.00 -22.94
CA GLY A 134 -32.06 -16.99 -23.23
C GLY A 134 -32.49 -15.88 -24.20
N LEU A 135 -31.63 -15.54 -25.18
CA LEU A 135 -31.82 -14.36 -26.03
C LEU A 135 -33.11 -14.47 -26.88
N LYS A 136 -33.88 -13.40 -26.88
CA LYS A 136 -35.06 -13.24 -27.75
C LYS A 136 -34.64 -12.90 -29.18
N GLU A 137 -35.56 -12.98 -30.16
CA GLU A 137 -35.23 -12.80 -31.59
C GLU A 137 -34.58 -11.44 -31.92
N TYR A 138 -34.81 -10.43 -31.09
CA TYR A 138 -34.30 -9.07 -31.23
C TYR A 138 -33.07 -8.78 -30.35
N GLU A 139 -32.65 -9.74 -29.51
CA GLU A 139 -31.43 -9.68 -28.71
C GLU A 139 -30.35 -10.52 -29.40
N GLU A 140 -29.19 -9.92 -29.57
CA GLU A 140 -28.03 -10.48 -30.23
C GLU A 140 -26.79 -10.25 -29.37
N VAL A 141 -25.81 -11.14 -29.48
CA VAL A 141 -24.49 -10.96 -28.90
C VAL A 141 -23.46 -11.23 -29.98
N GLU A 142 -22.52 -10.31 -30.15
CA GLU A 142 -21.47 -10.40 -31.15
C GLU A 142 -20.11 -10.56 -30.45
N GLU A 143 -19.30 -11.53 -30.89
CA GLU A 143 -17.93 -11.68 -30.38
C GLU A 143 -17.10 -10.46 -30.77
N SER A 144 -16.65 -9.70 -29.78
CA SER A 144 -15.79 -8.53 -29.97
C SER A 144 -14.31 -8.87 -29.83
N ASN A 145 -13.98 -9.85 -28.99
CA ASN A 145 -12.59 -10.30 -28.79
C ASN A 145 -12.52 -11.70 -28.18
N ARG A 146 -11.35 -12.34 -28.25
CA ARG A 146 -11.07 -13.66 -27.67
C ARG A 146 -9.64 -13.75 -27.16
N ILE A 147 -9.46 -14.38 -25.99
CA ILE A 147 -8.16 -14.71 -25.43
C ILE A 147 -8.06 -16.18 -25.03
N LYS A 148 -6.85 -16.75 -25.06
CA LYS A 148 -6.56 -18.07 -24.49
C LYS A 148 -6.12 -17.92 -23.04
N THR A 149 -6.66 -18.74 -22.15
CA THR A 149 -6.23 -18.80 -20.75
C THR A 149 -5.05 -19.75 -20.59
N VAL A 150 -4.35 -19.60 -19.46
CA VAL A 150 -3.27 -20.52 -19.05
C VAL A 150 -3.77 -21.94 -18.73
N GLU A 151 -5.08 -22.11 -18.56
CA GLU A 151 -5.73 -23.39 -18.24
C GLU A 151 -6.17 -24.17 -19.49
N GLY A 152 -5.90 -23.62 -20.68
CA GLY A 152 -6.27 -24.26 -21.96
C GLY A 152 -7.74 -24.07 -22.36
N THR A 153 -8.42 -23.11 -21.72
CA THR A 153 -9.74 -22.61 -22.12
C THR A 153 -9.59 -21.31 -22.94
N GLU A 154 -10.67 -20.86 -23.57
CA GLU A 154 -10.73 -19.57 -24.26
C GLU A 154 -11.80 -18.71 -23.62
N VAL A 155 -11.49 -17.44 -23.33
CA VAL A 155 -12.45 -16.44 -22.87
C VAL A 155 -12.85 -15.57 -24.05
N LEU A 156 -14.13 -15.55 -24.36
CA LEU A 156 -14.73 -14.74 -25.42
C LEU A 156 -15.34 -13.51 -24.76
N ARG A 157 -15.07 -12.31 -25.30
CA ARG A 157 -15.82 -11.10 -24.99
C ARG A 157 -16.91 -10.91 -26.02
N LEU A 158 -18.12 -10.68 -25.55
CA LEU A 158 -19.33 -10.53 -26.34
C LEU A 158 -19.92 -9.15 -26.08
N GLN A 159 -20.27 -8.44 -27.14
CA GLN A 159 -21.00 -7.17 -27.09
C GLN A 159 -22.48 -7.46 -27.31
N GLU A 160 -23.34 -7.02 -26.39
CA GLU A 160 -24.79 -7.11 -26.59
C GLU A 160 -25.26 -6.10 -27.65
N LYS A 161 -26.21 -6.55 -28.45
CA LYS A 161 -26.94 -5.77 -29.43
C LYS A 161 -28.44 -6.00 -29.31
N PHE A 162 -29.22 -4.93 -29.48
CA PHE A 162 -30.67 -4.97 -29.56
C PHE A 162 -31.12 -4.41 -30.91
N LEU A 163 -31.86 -5.19 -31.69
CA LEU A 163 -32.22 -4.89 -33.08
C LEU A 163 -31.00 -4.48 -33.94
N GLY A 164 -29.86 -5.13 -33.72
CA GLY A 164 -28.58 -4.87 -34.40
C GLY A 164 -27.80 -3.65 -33.91
N VAL A 165 -28.32 -2.89 -32.94
CA VAL A 165 -27.66 -1.71 -32.34
C VAL A 165 -26.95 -2.09 -31.04
N PRO A 166 -25.66 -1.74 -30.85
CA PRO A 166 -24.95 -2.08 -29.63
C PRO A 166 -25.51 -1.37 -28.40
N VAL A 167 -25.43 -2.06 -27.26
CA VAL A 167 -25.83 -1.54 -25.96
C VAL A 167 -24.56 -1.11 -25.19
N PHE A 168 -24.44 0.19 -24.90
CA PHE A 168 -23.19 0.87 -24.54
C PHE A 168 -22.34 0.18 -23.46
N ASP A 169 -22.96 -0.23 -22.35
CA ASP A 169 -22.28 -0.84 -21.19
C ASP A 169 -22.54 -2.35 -21.07
N ALA A 170 -23.26 -2.94 -22.03
CA ALA A 170 -23.64 -4.34 -21.95
C ALA A 170 -22.65 -5.21 -22.74
N SER A 171 -21.64 -5.68 -22.02
CA SER A 171 -20.70 -6.66 -22.53
C SER A 171 -20.52 -7.81 -21.54
N LEU A 172 -20.43 -9.01 -22.08
CA LEU A 172 -20.34 -10.24 -21.30
C LEU A 172 -19.14 -11.05 -21.78
N THR A 173 -18.43 -11.68 -20.86
CA THR A 173 -17.44 -12.70 -21.20
C THR A 173 -17.96 -14.09 -20.88
N VAL A 174 -17.65 -15.05 -21.74
CA VAL A 174 -17.91 -16.49 -21.51
C VAL A 174 -16.64 -17.29 -21.71
N THR A 175 -16.49 -18.37 -20.97
CA THR A 175 -15.35 -19.27 -21.09
C THR A 175 -15.75 -20.56 -21.82
N GLU A 176 -14.98 -20.94 -22.84
CA GLU A 176 -15.11 -22.18 -23.61
C GLU A 176 -13.90 -23.11 -23.35
N ASP A 177 -14.14 -24.42 -23.32
CA ASP A 177 -13.05 -25.41 -23.30
C ASP A 177 -12.39 -25.55 -24.69
N LYS A 178 -11.31 -26.34 -24.75
CA LYS A 178 -10.56 -26.61 -25.98
C LYS A 178 -11.39 -27.19 -27.15
N ASP A 179 -12.58 -27.74 -26.87
CA ASP A 179 -13.48 -28.34 -27.86
C ASP A 179 -14.63 -27.38 -28.24
N GLY A 180 -14.62 -26.15 -27.70
CA GLY A 180 -15.61 -25.11 -27.95
C GLY A 180 -16.92 -25.33 -27.19
N HIS A 181 -16.89 -25.98 -26.02
CA HIS A 181 -18.03 -26.07 -25.12
C HIS A 181 -17.92 -25.04 -24.00
N LEU A 182 -19.02 -24.35 -23.69
CA LEU A 182 -19.09 -23.43 -22.56
C LEU A 182 -18.82 -24.17 -21.25
N THR A 183 -17.89 -23.64 -20.45
CA THR A 183 -17.53 -24.21 -19.14
C THR A 183 -18.58 -23.92 -18.06
N GLY A 184 -19.51 -23.00 -18.36
CA GLY A 184 -20.49 -22.45 -17.42
C GLY A 184 -20.00 -21.22 -16.67
N ASP A 185 -18.78 -20.74 -16.96
CA ASP A 185 -18.22 -19.50 -16.42
C ASP A 185 -18.55 -18.34 -17.36
N ALA A 186 -19.20 -17.31 -16.82
CA ALA A 186 -19.62 -16.10 -17.53
C ALA A 186 -19.65 -14.92 -16.55
N THR A 187 -19.19 -13.74 -16.98
CA THR A 187 -19.19 -12.51 -16.18
C THR A 187 -19.45 -11.29 -17.07
N GLY A 188 -19.90 -10.18 -16.49
CA GLY A 188 -20.25 -8.95 -17.22
C GLY A 188 -21.73 -8.60 -17.12
N THR A 189 -22.15 -7.67 -17.98
CA THR A 189 -23.47 -7.04 -17.95
C THR A 189 -24.27 -7.42 -19.19
N PHE A 190 -25.51 -7.84 -18.98
CA PHE A 190 -26.48 -8.15 -20.03
C PHE A 190 -27.82 -7.51 -19.66
N ILE A 191 -28.41 -6.74 -20.57
CA ILE A 191 -29.53 -5.82 -20.27
C ILE A 191 -30.80 -6.32 -20.96
N GLN A 192 -31.72 -6.85 -20.16
CA GLN A 192 -33.01 -7.35 -20.63
C GLN A 192 -34.12 -6.31 -20.48
N GLY A 193 -35.16 -6.41 -21.31
CA GLY A 193 -36.35 -5.56 -21.22
C GLY A 193 -36.26 -4.25 -22.00
N ILE A 194 -35.25 -4.10 -22.86
CA ILE A 194 -35.07 -2.92 -23.72
C ILE A 194 -36.30 -2.69 -24.61
N GLU A 195 -36.98 -3.76 -25.03
CA GLU A 195 -38.16 -3.73 -25.89
C GLU A 195 -39.39 -3.03 -25.28
N ASP A 196 -39.45 -2.93 -23.95
CA ASP A 196 -40.58 -2.30 -23.25
C ASP A 196 -40.59 -0.77 -23.49
N ASP A 197 -39.41 -0.19 -23.74
CA ASP A 197 -39.20 1.25 -23.92
C ASP A 197 -38.72 1.60 -25.34
N ILE A 198 -37.89 0.77 -25.97
CA ILE A 198 -37.36 0.99 -27.33
C ILE A 198 -37.97 -0.02 -28.31
N THR A 199 -38.92 0.47 -29.12
CA THR A 199 -39.58 -0.33 -30.17
C THR A 199 -39.00 -0.13 -31.57
N ASN A 200 -38.15 0.87 -31.75
CA ASN A 200 -37.41 1.10 -32.99
C ASN A 200 -36.04 1.72 -32.69
N VAL A 201 -35.05 1.38 -33.50
CA VAL A 201 -33.67 1.84 -33.36
C VAL A 201 -33.30 2.93 -34.39
N LYS A 202 -34.28 3.76 -34.76
CA LYS A 202 -34.07 4.89 -35.67
C LYS A 202 -34.23 6.22 -34.90
N PRO A 203 -33.14 6.98 -34.68
CA PRO A 203 -33.22 8.28 -34.04
C PRO A 203 -34.12 9.26 -34.80
N LYS A 204 -34.82 10.15 -34.09
CA LYS A 204 -35.59 11.25 -34.70
C LYS A 204 -34.71 12.38 -35.20
N LEU A 205 -33.64 12.68 -34.47
CA LEU A 205 -32.65 13.68 -34.85
C LEU A 205 -31.71 13.10 -35.91
N SER A 206 -31.30 13.94 -36.85
CA SER A 206 -30.28 13.56 -37.83
C SER A 206 -28.89 13.67 -37.23
N LYS A 207 -27.88 13.03 -37.86
CA LYS A 207 -26.47 13.20 -37.46
C LYS A 207 -26.03 14.67 -37.41
N SER A 208 -26.57 15.51 -38.31
CA SER A 208 -26.25 16.93 -38.35
C SER A 208 -26.78 17.67 -37.12
N ASP A 209 -28.02 17.35 -36.72
CA ASP A 209 -28.65 18.00 -35.56
C ASP A 209 -27.87 17.70 -34.28
N VAL A 210 -27.43 16.45 -34.09
CA VAL A 210 -26.65 16.06 -32.90
C VAL A 210 -25.20 16.55 -32.94
N PHE A 211 -24.59 16.69 -34.12
CA PHE A 211 -23.28 17.33 -34.25
C PHE A 211 -23.35 18.81 -33.86
N ASP A 212 -24.39 19.53 -34.32
CA ASP A 212 -24.60 20.92 -33.93
C ASP A 212 -24.80 21.06 -32.41
N ILE A 213 -25.52 20.11 -31.78
CA ILE A 213 -25.66 20.06 -30.31
C ILE A 213 -24.29 19.82 -29.66
N ALA A 214 -23.50 18.86 -30.13
CA ALA A 214 -22.18 18.53 -29.57
C ALA A 214 -21.22 19.72 -29.67
N PHE A 215 -21.08 20.32 -30.86
CA PHE A 215 -20.23 21.50 -31.07
C PHE A 215 -20.67 22.68 -30.21
N LYS A 216 -21.97 22.96 -30.14
CA LYS A 216 -22.51 24.04 -29.30
C LYS A 216 -22.29 23.80 -27.80
N ALA A 217 -22.45 22.57 -27.34
CA ALA A 217 -22.24 22.21 -25.95
C ALA A 217 -20.76 22.26 -25.54
N GLU A 218 -19.85 22.12 -26.49
CA GLU A 218 -18.41 22.23 -26.28
C GLU A 218 -17.85 23.65 -26.49
N GLY A 219 -18.58 24.53 -27.18
CA GLY A 219 -18.08 25.84 -27.61
C GLY A 219 -17.19 25.77 -28.86
N ASP A 220 -17.39 24.74 -29.68
CA ASP A 220 -16.59 24.40 -30.86
C ASP A 220 -17.28 24.74 -32.17
N GLU A 221 -18.29 25.62 -32.18
CA GLU A 221 -19.09 25.92 -33.38
C GLU A 221 -18.25 26.42 -34.55
N ILE A 222 -17.09 27.05 -34.27
CA ILE A 222 -16.14 27.49 -35.29
C ILE A 222 -15.55 26.33 -36.10
N TYR A 223 -15.52 25.12 -35.54
CA TYR A 223 -14.96 23.93 -36.16
C TYR A 223 -16.02 23.07 -36.88
N ALA A 224 -17.31 23.39 -36.74
CA ALA A 224 -18.42 22.59 -37.24
C ALA A 224 -18.39 22.34 -38.77
N ASN A 225 -17.74 23.22 -39.53
CA ASN A 225 -17.57 23.07 -40.98
C ASN A 225 -16.24 22.41 -41.40
N SER A 226 -15.33 22.20 -40.44
CA SER A 226 -13.97 21.69 -40.69
C SER A 226 -13.73 20.28 -40.18
N ILE A 227 -14.59 19.79 -39.30
CA ILE A 227 -14.45 18.48 -38.64
C ILE A 227 -15.76 17.74 -38.84
N GLU A 228 -15.69 16.51 -39.34
CA GLU A 228 -16.83 15.58 -39.32
C GLU A 228 -16.64 14.62 -38.15
N PRO A 229 -17.47 14.70 -37.10
CA PRO A 229 -17.40 13.77 -35.97
C PRO A 229 -17.61 12.31 -36.37
N GLU A 230 -16.85 11.43 -35.73
CA GLU A 230 -17.13 10.00 -35.72
C GLU A 230 -18.33 9.75 -34.79
N TYR A 231 -19.21 8.83 -35.17
CA TYR A 231 -20.31 8.46 -34.31
C TYR A 231 -20.76 7.02 -34.50
N GLU A 232 -21.35 6.47 -33.45
CA GLU A 232 -22.11 5.23 -33.48
C GLU A 232 -23.48 5.46 -32.82
N ILE A 233 -24.51 4.80 -33.33
CA ILE A 233 -25.82 4.78 -32.67
C ILE A 233 -25.79 3.60 -31.70
N MET A 234 -26.16 3.86 -30.45
CA MET A 234 -26.17 2.85 -29.39
C MET A 234 -27.41 2.95 -28.52
N ILE A 235 -27.61 1.95 -27.67
CA ILE A 235 -28.57 2.01 -26.57
C ILE A 235 -27.81 2.25 -25.28
N PHE A 236 -28.18 3.30 -24.56
CA PHE A 236 -27.56 3.74 -23.32
C PHE A 236 -28.59 3.71 -22.20
N MET A 237 -28.24 3.16 -21.04
CA MET A 237 -29.12 3.21 -19.88
C MET A 237 -28.93 4.54 -19.16
N ASP A 238 -29.99 5.33 -19.04
CA ASP A 238 -29.93 6.56 -18.25
C ASP A 238 -29.91 6.28 -16.74
N GLU A 239 -29.73 7.34 -15.95
CA GLU A 239 -29.66 7.31 -14.48
C GLU A 239 -30.89 6.68 -13.77
N ASN A 240 -32.00 6.47 -14.50
CA ASN A 240 -33.22 5.86 -13.98
C ASN A 240 -33.43 4.43 -14.53
N ASP A 241 -32.38 3.79 -15.02
CA ASP A 241 -32.40 2.47 -15.67
C ASP A 241 -33.32 2.41 -16.89
N LYS A 242 -33.52 3.54 -17.59
CA LYS A 242 -34.30 3.54 -18.84
C LYS A 242 -33.39 3.50 -20.06
N PRO A 243 -33.66 2.61 -21.03
CA PRO A 243 -32.87 2.56 -22.24
C PRO A 243 -33.20 3.77 -23.14
N ARG A 244 -32.15 4.42 -23.62
CA ARG A 244 -32.19 5.59 -24.51
C ARG A 244 -31.44 5.26 -25.79
N LEU A 245 -32.04 5.58 -26.94
CA LEU A 245 -31.35 5.48 -28.21
C LEU A 245 -30.49 6.72 -28.42
N VAL A 246 -29.18 6.55 -28.44
CA VAL A 246 -28.20 7.65 -28.38
C VAL A 246 -27.28 7.65 -29.59
N TYR A 247 -26.70 8.81 -29.84
CA TYR A 247 -25.47 8.96 -30.61
C TYR A 247 -24.30 9.05 -29.63
N ASP A 248 -23.35 8.13 -29.70
CA ASP A 248 -22.01 8.31 -29.15
C ASP A 248 -21.16 8.97 -30.22
N ILE A 249 -20.72 10.18 -29.95
CA ILE A 249 -20.09 11.07 -30.90
C ILE A 249 -18.73 11.42 -30.33
N ASN A 250 -17.67 11.24 -31.11
CA ASN A 250 -16.37 11.80 -30.77
C ASN A 250 -15.75 12.51 -31.97
N TYR A 251 -15.04 13.60 -31.70
CA TYR A 251 -14.30 14.30 -32.73
C TYR A 251 -13.01 14.87 -32.14
N ARG A 252 -12.01 15.11 -32.99
CA ARG A 252 -10.68 15.58 -32.57
C ARG A 252 -10.41 16.97 -33.12
N ILE A 253 -10.11 17.92 -32.23
CA ILE A 253 -9.56 19.23 -32.56
C ILE A 253 -8.08 19.22 -32.24
N GLU A 254 -7.25 19.57 -33.20
CA GLU A 254 -5.80 19.67 -33.05
C GLU A 254 -5.30 20.89 -33.85
N ASN A 255 -4.84 21.92 -33.14
CA ASN A 255 -4.14 23.08 -33.70
C ASN A 255 -3.07 23.60 -32.71
N GLU A 256 -2.33 24.65 -33.07
CA GLU A 256 -1.22 25.18 -32.25
C GLU A 256 -1.62 25.61 -30.82
N VAL A 257 -2.92 25.81 -30.56
CA VAL A 257 -3.45 26.34 -29.29
C VAL A 257 -4.36 25.34 -28.57
N VAL A 258 -5.03 24.43 -29.29
CA VAL A 258 -6.05 23.53 -28.73
C VAL A 258 -5.84 22.10 -29.24
N ILE A 259 -5.69 21.15 -28.30
CA ILE A 259 -5.69 19.71 -28.56
C ILE A 259 -6.73 19.07 -27.63
N LYS A 260 -7.85 18.60 -28.18
CA LYS A 260 -8.90 17.90 -27.43
C LYS A 260 -9.67 16.92 -28.30
N ARG A 261 -10.20 15.85 -27.71
CA ARG A 261 -11.11 14.90 -28.36
C ARG A 261 -12.44 14.82 -27.60
N PRO A 262 -13.30 15.84 -27.68
CA PRO A 262 -14.61 15.81 -27.05
C PRO A 262 -15.39 14.56 -27.48
N THR A 263 -16.00 13.90 -26.51
CA THR A 263 -16.88 12.75 -26.67
C THR A 263 -18.19 13.01 -25.96
N PHE A 264 -19.29 12.67 -26.62
CA PHE A 264 -20.65 12.96 -26.20
C PHE A 264 -21.54 11.74 -26.41
N VAL A 265 -22.37 11.42 -25.43
CA VAL A 265 -23.52 10.53 -25.61
C VAL A 265 -24.77 11.40 -25.59
N ILE A 266 -25.44 11.53 -26.74
CA ILE A 266 -26.60 12.42 -26.94
C ILE A 266 -27.82 11.60 -27.31
N ASP A 267 -28.93 11.78 -26.60
CA ASP A 267 -30.20 11.14 -26.93
C ASP A 267 -30.65 11.54 -28.33
N GLY A 268 -30.76 10.55 -29.22
CA GLY A 268 -31.07 10.75 -30.62
C GLY A 268 -32.53 11.13 -30.91
N ASN A 269 -33.39 11.22 -29.90
CA ASN A 269 -34.78 11.62 -30.04
C ASN A 269 -35.09 13.01 -29.51
N THR A 270 -34.34 13.45 -28.50
CA THR A 270 -34.58 14.67 -27.72
C THR A 270 -33.42 15.67 -27.85
N GLY A 271 -32.21 15.20 -28.13
CA GLY A 271 -31.00 16.02 -28.14
C GLY A 271 -30.41 16.27 -26.75
N GLU A 272 -30.94 15.61 -25.73
CA GLU A 272 -30.41 15.65 -24.37
C GLU A 272 -29.00 15.04 -24.33
N ILE A 273 -28.04 15.75 -23.73
CA ILE A 273 -26.68 15.25 -23.54
C ILE A 273 -26.67 14.41 -22.27
N LEU A 274 -26.49 13.11 -22.43
CA LEU A 274 -26.49 12.13 -21.34
C LEU A 274 -25.09 11.92 -20.77
N LEU A 275 -24.05 11.99 -21.62
CA LEU A 275 -22.65 12.00 -21.20
C LEU A 275 -21.84 12.99 -22.03
N LYS A 276 -20.84 13.58 -21.39
CA LYS A 276 -19.86 14.48 -22.02
C LYS A 276 -18.51 14.33 -21.33
N TYR A 277 -17.46 14.06 -22.09
CA TYR A 277 -16.08 13.98 -21.59
C TYR A 277 -15.07 14.28 -22.70
N ASN A 278 -13.79 14.43 -22.36
CA ASN A 278 -12.72 14.63 -23.34
C ASN A 278 -11.84 13.36 -23.39
N ASN A 279 -11.71 12.78 -24.57
CA ASN A 279 -11.14 11.45 -24.84
C ASN A 279 -9.74 11.53 -25.51
N LEU A 280 -9.05 12.66 -25.32
CA LEU A 280 -7.62 12.84 -25.61
C LEU A 280 -6.87 12.86 -24.27
N ASP A 281 -5.75 12.12 -24.24
CA ASP A 281 -4.89 11.84 -23.08
C ASP A 281 -4.79 13.00 -22.09
N THR A 282 -5.10 12.68 -20.83
CA THR A 282 -4.77 13.47 -19.66
C THR A 282 -3.30 13.87 -19.70
N ILE A 283 -3.03 15.17 -19.84
CA ILE A 283 -1.68 15.68 -19.70
C ILE A 283 -1.41 15.83 -18.20
N SER A 284 -0.36 15.20 -17.71
CA SER A 284 0.17 15.50 -16.38
C SER A 284 0.63 16.97 -16.35
N ARG A 285 -0.12 17.83 -15.66
CA ARG A 285 0.22 19.24 -15.49
C ARG A 285 0.99 19.42 -14.19
N VAL A 286 2.02 20.25 -14.21
CA VAL A 286 2.71 20.64 -12.96
C VAL A 286 1.72 21.30 -12.01
N LEU A 287 1.71 20.82 -10.76
CA LEU A 287 0.96 21.42 -9.65
C LEU A 287 1.40 22.87 -9.45
N THR A 288 0.43 23.78 -9.41
CA THR A 288 0.67 25.20 -9.17
C THR A 288 -0.25 25.71 -8.08
N GLY A 289 0.28 26.52 -7.18
CA GLY A 289 -0.46 27.06 -6.05
C GLY A 289 0.49 27.39 -4.91
N SER A 290 -0.07 27.56 -3.72
CA SER A 290 0.69 27.79 -2.50
C SER A 290 0.23 26.82 -1.43
N GLY A 291 1.16 26.37 -0.60
CA GLY A 291 0.91 25.47 0.52
C GLY A 291 1.52 26.01 1.80
N GLY A 292 1.40 25.24 2.88
CA GLY A 292 1.94 25.56 4.19
C GLY A 292 1.02 26.43 5.05
N ASN A 293 1.49 26.73 6.25
CA ASN A 293 0.78 27.44 7.31
C ASN A 293 1.66 28.51 7.99
N GLU A 294 1.13 29.17 9.01
CA GLU A 294 1.84 30.22 9.76
C GLU A 294 3.17 29.76 10.40
N LYS A 295 3.32 28.47 10.73
CA LYS A 295 4.53 27.90 11.34
C LYS A 295 5.52 27.38 10.31
N SER A 296 5.09 26.58 9.33
CA SER A 296 5.97 26.15 8.22
C SER A 296 6.45 27.31 7.35
N GLY A 297 5.68 28.41 7.36
CA GLY A 297 5.76 29.44 6.34
C GLY A 297 5.05 29.01 5.06
N ILE A 298 4.78 29.99 4.20
CA ILE A 298 4.07 29.79 2.94
C ILE A 298 5.06 29.55 1.80
N TYR A 299 4.91 28.42 1.10
CA TYR A 299 5.70 28.07 -0.08
C TYR A 299 4.82 27.93 -1.32
N LYS A 300 5.44 27.74 -2.49
CA LYS A 300 4.76 27.63 -3.78
C LYS A 300 5.09 26.31 -4.48
N PHE A 301 4.05 25.71 -5.05
CA PHE A 301 4.16 24.58 -5.98
C PHE A 301 4.44 25.11 -7.38
N SER A 302 5.47 24.53 -8.02
CA SER A 302 5.91 24.90 -9.36
C SER A 302 6.85 23.84 -9.94
N ASP A 303 7.28 24.02 -11.19
CA ASP A 303 8.26 23.13 -11.83
C ASP A 303 9.66 23.20 -11.19
N LYS A 304 9.92 24.23 -10.37
CA LYS A 304 11.21 24.44 -9.71
C LYS A 304 11.21 24.10 -8.22
N ASN A 305 10.07 24.26 -7.57
CA ASN A 305 9.91 24.09 -6.12
C ASN A 305 8.67 23.24 -5.87
N HIS A 306 8.78 22.20 -5.04
CA HIS A 306 7.68 21.31 -4.69
C HIS A 306 6.92 20.81 -5.92
N LYS A 307 7.65 20.14 -6.81
CA LYS A 307 7.13 19.68 -8.10
C LYS A 307 6.32 18.40 -7.91
N ALA A 308 5.04 18.45 -8.25
CA ALA A 308 4.17 17.30 -8.43
C ALA A 308 3.32 17.49 -9.69
N PHE A 309 2.62 16.44 -10.12
CA PHE A 309 1.79 16.49 -11.31
C PHE A 309 0.34 16.13 -11.00
N VAL A 310 -0.57 17.00 -11.41
CA VAL A 310 -2.03 16.80 -11.38
C VAL A 310 -2.54 16.28 -12.71
N THR A 311 -3.66 15.57 -12.68
CA THR A 311 -4.39 15.17 -13.88
C THR A 311 -5.13 16.38 -14.45
N GLN A 312 -4.88 16.74 -15.70
CA GLN A 312 -5.59 17.81 -16.40
C GLN A 312 -6.56 17.24 -17.45
N ILE A 313 -7.83 17.67 -17.41
CA ILE A 313 -8.85 17.41 -18.43
C ILE A 313 -9.43 18.74 -18.89
N GLY A 314 -9.09 19.16 -20.12
CA GLY A 314 -9.41 20.50 -20.61
C GLY A 314 -8.75 21.58 -19.73
N ASP A 315 -9.52 22.56 -19.28
CA ASP A 315 -9.03 23.62 -18.38
C ASP A 315 -9.14 23.25 -16.90
N MET A 316 -9.61 22.03 -16.58
CA MET A 316 -9.77 21.54 -15.21
C MET A 316 -8.57 20.69 -14.81
N CYS A 317 -8.05 20.96 -13.62
CA CYS A 317 -7.01 20.21 -12.94
C CYS A 317 -7.64 19.49 -11.77
N PHE A 318 -7.39 18.19 -11.66
CA PHE A 318 -7.88 17.31 -10.62
C PHE A 318 -6.70 16.97 -9.70
N LEU A 319 -6.91 17.04 -8.37
CA LEU A 319 -5.95 16.59 -7.36
C LEU A 319 -5.90 15.06 -7.33
N GLU A 320 -5.51 14.50 -8.45
CA GLU A 320 -5.39 13.08 -8.73
C GLU A 320 -4.16 12.84 -9.62
N ASN A 321 -3.44 11.76 -9.34
CA ASN A 321 -2.46 11.16 -10.23
C ASN A 321 -2.42 9.63 -9.99
N ASN A 322 -1.44 8.93 -10.56
CA ASN A 322 -1.35 7.47 -10.44
C ASN A 322 -1.14 6.97 -8.99
N TYR A 323 -0.74 7.84 -8.07
CA TYR A 323 -0.45 7.49 -6.68
C TYR A 323 -1.58 7.87 -5.74
N VAL A 324 -2.11 9.08 -5.88
CA VAL A 324 -3.01 9.67 -4.88
C VAL A 324 -4.21 10.37 -5.51
N LYS A 325 -5.30 10.42 -4.74
CA LYS A 325 -6.54 11.14 -5.02
C LYS A 325 -6.98 11.90 -3.78
N VAL A 326 -7.18 13.21 -3.88
CA VAL A 326 -7.64 14.04 -2.75
C VAL A 326 -9.15 14.28 -2.84
N ILE A 327 -9.85 14.08 -1.73
CA ILE A 327 -11.31 14.22 -1.59
C ILE A 327 -11.63 15.24 -0.51
N ASP A 328 -12.53 16.17 -0.84
CA ASP A 328 -13.05 17.16 0.10
C ASP A 328 -14.17 16.57 0.93
N MET A 329 -13.93 16.44 2.24
CA MET A 329 -14.93 15.94 3.18
C MET A 329 -15.92 17.01 3.62
N GLN A 330 -15.74 18.28 3.25
CA GLN A 330 -16.69 19.37 3.47
C GLN A 330 -17.08 19.52 4.96
N ASN A 331 -16.12 19.33 5.86
CA ASN A 331 -16.32 19.26 7.33
C ASN A 331 -17.26 18.13 7.80
N SER A 332 -17.51 17.12 6.95
CA SER A 332 -18.27 15.91 7.27
C SER A 332 -17.36 14.83 7.82
N ILE A 333 -17.96 13.98 8.65
CA ILE A 333 -17.36 12.76 9.21
C ILE A 333 -17.99 11.49 8.62
N GLY A 334 -18.92 11.63 7.67
CA GLY A 334 -19.61 10.52 6.99
C GLY A 334 -19.57 10.68 5.46
N ARG A 335 -20.34 9.88 4.73
CA ARG A 335 -20.39 9.96 3.25
C ARG A 335 -20.84 11.36 2.78
N VAL A 336 -20.05 11.97 1.92
CA VAL A 336 -20.42 13.17 1.15
C VAL A 336 -20.95 12.76 -0.23
N SER A 337 -21.70 13.64 -0.90
CA SER A 337 -22.31 13.34 -2.20
C SER A 337 -21.29 12.99 -3.30
N ASN A 338 -20.04 13.45 -3.16
CA ASN A 338 -18.95 13.28 -4.12
C ASN A 338 -17.79 12.49 -3.49
N TYR A 339 -18.09 11.48 -2.65
CA TYR A 339 -17.09 10.74 -1.85
C TYR A 339 -16.04 9.99 -2.68
N THR A 340 -16.22 9.87 -4.00
CA THR A 340 -15.27 9.22 -4.92
C THR A 340 -14.57 10.17 -5.86
N ASP A 341 -15.02 11.42 -5.94
CA ASP A 341 -14.56 12.36 -6.95
C ASP A 341 -13.36 13.15 -6.42
N PRO A 342 -12.26 13.24 -7.19
CA PRO A 342 -11.15 14.11 -6.84
C PRO A 342 -11.58 15.57 -6.76
N MET A 343 -11.01 16.30 -5.80
CA MET A 343 -11.06 17.76 -5.79
C MET A 343 -10.50 18.31 -7.10
N TYR A 344 -11.14 19.35 -7.65
CA TYR A 344 -10.75 19.92 -8.93
C TYR A 344 -10.82 21.45 -8.95
N TYR A 345 -10.10 22.04 -9.88
CA TYR A 345 -9.99 23.49 -10.03
C TYR A 345 -9.65 23.90 -11.46
N LEU A 346 -9.87 25.17 -11.80
CA LEU A 346 -9.42 25.69 -13.09
C LEU A 346 -7.90 25.86 -13.08
N CYS A 347 -7.21 25.14 -13.96
CA CYS A 347 -5.74 25.03 -13.99
C CYS A 347 -5.01 26.39 -14.02
N ASP A 348 -5.58 27.39 -14.69
CA ASP A 348 -4.99 28.72 -14.85
C ASP A 348 -5.43 29.73 -13.77
N VAL A 349 -6.41 29.38 -12.94
CA VAL A 349 -6.89 30.19 -11.81
C VAL A 349 -6.12 29.83 -10.53
N GLY A 350 -5.74 28.56 -10.39
CA GLY A 350 -5.12 28.02 -9.19
C GLY A 350 -6.15 27.59 -8.14
N PHE A 351 -5.67 26.91 -7.11
CA PHE A 351 -6.50 26.33 -6.05
C PHE A 351 -6.21 26.97 -4.70
N ASN A 352 -7.26 27.14 -3.88
CA ASN A 352 -7.15 27.69 -2.53
C ASN A 352 -8.35 27.25 -1.68
N ASP A 353 -8.04 26.60 -0.57
CA ASP A 353 -8.92 26.06 0.48
C ASP A 353 -8.38 26.48 1.86
N SER A 354 -7.94 27.74 1.97
CA SER A 354 -7.36 28.30 3.19
C SER A 354 -8.28 28.09 4.40
N VAL A 355 -7.76 27.41 5.41
CA VAL A 355 -8.47 27.11 6.64
C VAL A 355 -7.48 27.08 7.79
N ASN A 356 -7.93 27.57 8.96
CA ASN A 356 -7.17 27.50 10.20
C ASN A 356 -5.71 27.98 10.08
N ALA A 357 -5.48 29.04 9.29
CA ALA A 357 -4.18 29.65 9.00
C ALA A 357 -3.19 28.82 8.15
N ALA A 358 -3.64 27.73 7.52
CA ALA A 358 -3.01 27.14 6.35
C ALA A 358 -3.54 27.76 5.06
N ILE A 359 -2.74 27.71 3.99
CA ILE A 359 -3.13 28.23 2.67
C ILE A 359 -3.89 27.17 1.87
N SER A 360 -3.40 25.94 1.86
CA SER A 360 -4.06 24.88 1.09
C SER A 360 -3.76 23.46 1.57
N PRO A 361 -4.51 22.95 2.57
CA PRO A 361 -4.36 21.57 3.03
C PRO A 361 -4.53 20.53 1.91
N ALA A 362 -5.41 20.75 0.94
CA ALA A 362 -5.58 19.80 -0.16
C ALA A 362 -4.36 19.74 -1.10
N LEU A 363 -3.72 20.89 -1.42
CA LEU A 363 -2.50 20.87 -2.23
C LEU A 363 -1.33 20.27 -1.46
N ASP A 364 -1.24 20.54 -0.16
CA ASP A 364 -0.23 19.94 0.71
C ASP A 364 -0.40 18.41 0.78
N ALA A 365 -1.61 17.91 1.08
CA ALA A 365 -1.91 16.47 1.09
C ALA A 365 -1.61 15.82 -0.26
N PHE A 366 -2.04 16.43 -1.37
CA PHE A 366 -1.76 15.94 -2.71
C PHE A 366 -0.26 15.82 -2.98
N TYR A 367 0.49 16.88 -2.67
CA TYR A 367 1.93 16.94 -2.89
C TYR A 367 2.66 15.89 -2.03
N TYR A 368 2.45 15.89 -0.72
CA TYR A 368 3.15 14.99 0.19
C TYR A 368 2.80 13.52 -0.04
N GLY A 369 1.53 13.21 -0.33
CA GLY A 369 1.12 11.85 -0.70
C GLY A 369 1.75 11.38 -2.02
N SER A 370 1.91 12.29 -2.98
CA SER A 370 2.62 12.00 -4.22
C SER A 370 4.13 11.79 -3.99
N VAL A 371 4.73 12.55 -3.08
CA VAL A 371 6.16 12.51 -2.78
C VAL A 371 6.53 11.22 -2.05
N VAL A 372 5.81 10.81 -1.01
CA VAL A 372 6.09 9.56 -0.29
C VAL A 372 5.98 8.35 -1.23
N SER A 373 4.97 8.36 -2.12
CA SER A 373 4.80 7.31 -3.13
C SER A 373 5.95 7.28 -4.13
N GLN A 374 6.43 8.45 -4.58
CA GLN A 374 7.61 8.55 -5.45
C GLN A 374 8.89 8.11 -4.76
N MET A 375 9.10 8.49 -3.50
CA MET A 375 10.26 8.08 -2.71
C MET A 375 10.36 6.55 -2.65
N PHE A 376 9.25 5.86 -2.37
CA PHE A 376 9.24 4.39 -2.33
C PHE A 376 9.61 3.77 -3.68
N GLN A 377 9.12 4.33 -4.78
CA GLN A 377 9.46 3.88 -6.14
C GLN A 377 10.94 4.14 -6.47
N GLU A 378 11.44 5.35 -6.20
CA GLU A 378 12.79 5.76 -6.59
C GLU A 378 13.89 5.15 -5.73
N TRP A 379 13.71 5.11 -4.41
CA TRP A 379 14.72 4.60 -3.48
C TRP A 379 14.65 3.09 -3.31
N TYR A 380 13.45 2.51 -3.36
CA TYR A 380 13.23 1.11 -2.98
C TYR A 380 12.61 0.25 -4.07
N ASN A 381 12.17 0.83 -5.19
CA ASN A 381 11.53 0.12 -6.30
C ASN A 381 10.34 -0.73 -5.82
N THR A 382 9.54 -0.15 -4.92
CA THR A 382 8.31 -0.73 -4.40
C THR A 382 7.23 0.35 -4.26
N SER A 383 5.98 -0.05 -4.07
CA SER A 383 4.88 0.85 -3.75
C SER A 383 4.64 0.87 -2.25
N ILE A 384 4.34 2.04 -1.69
CA ILE A 384 3.95 2.16 -0.28
C ILE A 384 2.53 1.60 -0.02
N LEU A 385 1.65 1.66 -1.03
CA LEU A 385 0.32 1.06 -1.00
C LEU A 385 0.07 0.31 -2.32
N ASN A 386 -0.64 -0.82 -2.26
CA ASN A 386 -0.99 -1.62 -3.45
C ASN A 386 -2.00 -0.94 -4.39
N GLU A 387 -2.82 -0.04 -3.86
CA GLU A 387 -3.83 0.72 -4.60
C GLU A 387 -3.57 2.22 -4.51
N GLN A 388 -4.24 3.00 -5.37
CA GLN A 388 -4.18 4.47 -5.32
C GLN A 388 -4.67 4.96 -3.95
N ALA A 389 -3.86 5.78 -3.26
CA ALA A 389 -4.22 6.29 -1.95
C ALA A 389 -5.33 7.34 -2.05
N ILE A 390 -6.37 7.20 -1.26
CA ILE A 390 -7.41 8.21 -1.12
C ILE A 390 -7.13 9.07 0.11
N LEU A 391 -6.95 10.37 -0.11
CA LEU A 391 -6.64 11.36 0.92
C LEU A 391 -7.87 12.22 1.19
N ARG A 392 -8.43 12.08 2.39
CA ARG A 392 -9.62 12.81 2.83
C ARG A 392 -9.20 14.05 3.62
N VAL A 393 -9.38 15.23 3.04
CA VAL A 393 -9.07 16.51 3.69
C VAL A 393 -10.35 17.23 4.11
N HIS A 394 -10.22 18.25 4.97
CA HIS A 394 -11.37 18.95 5.58
C HIS A 394 -12.31 17.99 6.32
N TYR A 395 -11.74 16.97 6.94
CA TYR A 395 -12.50 15.93 7.62
C TYR A 395 -13.02 16.43 8.97
N GLY A 396 -14.34 16.37 9.15
CA GLY A 396 -15.01 16.86 10.34
C GLY A 396 -14.83 18.36 10.60
N LYS A 397 -15.45 18.85 11.66
CA LYS A 397 -15.35 20.27 12.05
C LYS A 397 -14.43 20.44 13.24
N ASN A 398 -13.44 21.32 13.14
CA ASN A 398 -12.45 21.57 14.20
C ASN A 398 -11.77 20.25 14.65
N TYR A 399 -11.58 19.33 13.72
CA TYR A 399 -11.10 17.99 14.01
C TYR A 399 -9.58 18.00 14.07
N GLU A 400 -9.02 17.57 15.21
CA GLU A 400 -7.60 17.72 15.53
C GLU A 400 -6.82 16.41 15.38
N GLU A 401 -7.25 15.56 14.44
CA GLU A 401 -6.65 14.24 14.17
C GLU A 401 -6.36 14.03 12.69
N ALA A 402 -5.38 13.16 12.46
CA ALA A 402 -5.25 12.39 11.24
C ALA A 402 -5.24 10.89 11.58
N PHE A 403 -5.62 10.07 10.59
CA PHE A 403 -5.64 8.62 10.75
C PHE A 403 -5.71 7.88 9.41
N TRP A 404 -5.13 6.68 9.39
CA TRP A 404 -5.39 5.60 8.45
C TRP A 404 -6.58 4.75 8.91
N ASP A 405 -7.48 4.42 7.98
CA ASP A 405 -8.70 3.64 8.29
C ASP A 405 -8.81 2.30 7.57
N GLY A 406 -7.68 1.76 7.09
CA GLY A 406 -7.60 0.55 6.27
C GLY A 406 -7.79 0.82 4.78
N LYS A 407 -8.33 1.99 4.41
CA LYS A 407 -8.67 2.31 3.01
C LYS A 407 -8.27 3.74 2.61
N HIS A 408 -8.24 4.67 3.56
CA HIS A 408 -8.03 6.10 3.30
C HIS A 408 -7.15 6.72 4.39
N CYS A 409 -6.27 7.62 3.99
CA CYS A 409 -5.62 8.56 4.92
C CYS A 409 -6.52 9.78 5.10
N THR A 410 -6.69 10.25 6.33
CA THR A 410 -7.70 11.25 6.68
C THR A 410 -7.12 12.33 7.53
N PHE A 411 -7.41 13.58 7.20
CA PHE A 411 -6.79 14.75 7.80
C PHE A 411 -7.84 15.77 8.20
N GLY A 412 -7.88 16.10 9.49
CA GLY A 412 -8.67 17.19 10.03
C GLY A 412 -8.03 18.56 9.79
N ASP A 413 -8.86 19.61 9.83
CA ASP A 413 -8.41 20.99 9.66
C ASP A 413 -7.72 21.57 10.91
N GLY A 414 -7.65 20.82 12.01
CA GLY A 414 -7.16 21.30 13.29
C GLY A 414 -8.07 22.36 13.91
N TYR A 415 -7.71 22.83 15.11
CA TYR A 415 -8.41 23.93 15.76
C TYR A 415 -7.52 24.72 16.71
N LYS A 416 -7.41 24.29 17.97
CA LYS A 416 -6.77 25.04 19.03
C LYS A 416 -5.29 24.67 19.16
N TYR A 417 -4.99 23.39 18.99
CA TYR A 417 -3.65 22.84 19.16
C TYR A 417 -2.93 22.68 17.83
N PHE A 418 -3.68 22.34 16.78
CA PHE A 418 -3.13 22.04 15.47
C PHE A 418 -3.58 23.02 14.38
N TYR A 419 -2.68 23.26 13.42
CA TYR A 419 -3.02 23.61 12.04
C TYR A 419 -3.63 22.37 11.32
N PRO A 420 -4.13 22.48 10.07
CA PRO A 420 -4.54 21.30 9.31
C PRO A 420 -3.45 20.26 9.23
N LEU A 421 -3.78 18.99 9.49
CA LEU A 421 -2.82 17.91 9.71
C LEU A 421 -2.25 17.31 8.41
N THR A 422 -1.94 18.15 7.44
CA THR A 422 -1.45 17.77 6.11
C THR A 422 0.02 18.18 5.91
N ASP A 423 0.88 17.82 6.87
CA ASP A 423 2.34 18.04 6.78
C ASP A 423 3.06 16.80 6.23
N ALA A 424 4.30 16.98 5.78
CA ALA A 424 5.09 15.92 5.12
C ALA A 424 5.18 14.64 5.96
N ASP A 425 5.55 14.79 7.22
CA ASP A 425 5.78 13.70 8.15
C ASP A 425 4.48 12.98 8.52
N VAL A 426 3.38 13.70 8.78
CA VAL A 426 2.08 13.14 9.12
C VAL A 426 1.45 12.45 7.91
N VAL A 427 1.51 13.04 6.71
CA VAL A 427 0.99 12.36 5.52
C VAL A 427 1.76 11.06 5.27
N ALA A 428 3.09 11.06 5.41
CA ALA A 428 3.88 9.85 5.26
C ALA A 428 3.66 8.82 6.39
N HIS A 429 3.44 9.28 7.64
CA HIS A 429 3.06 8.46 8.79
C HIS A 429 1.78 7.67 8.51
N GLU A 430 0.72 8.34 8.04
CA GLU A 430 -0.54 7.65 7.73
C GLU A 430 -0.42 6.64 6.60
N PHE A 431 0.41 6.90 5.59
CA PHE A 431 0.68 5.91 4.54
C PHE A 431 1.45 4.70 5.07
N ALA A 432 2.37 4.90 6.01
CA ALA A 432 3.19 3.85 6.59
C ALA A 432 2.38 2.88 7.46
N HIS A 433 1.26 3.31 8.05
CA HIS A 433 0.29 2.39 8.64
C HIS A 433 -0.31 1.44 7.59
N GLY A 434 -0.72 1.96 6.44
CA GLY A 434 -1.21 1.13 5.34
C GLY A 434 -0.15 0.19 4.78
N PHE A 435 1.12 0.62 4.72
CA PHE A 435 2.23 -0.28 4.38
C PHE A 435 2.38 -1.40 5.41
N THR A 436 2.35 -1.08 6.70
CA THR A 436 2.47 -2.07 7.79
C THR A 436 1.30 -3.07 7.78
N GLU A 437 0.08 -2.59 7.54
CA GLU A 437 -1.12 -3.43 7.42
C GLU A 437 -1.01 -4.42 6.25
N GLN A 438 -0.46 -4.00 5.11
CA GLN A 438 -0.30 -4.85 3.91
C GLN A 438 0.83 -5.88 4.03
N HIS A 439 1.73 -5.75 5.01
CA HIS A 439 2.93 -6.58 5.15
C HIS A 439 3.01 -7.32 6.48
N SER A 440 3.77 -6.80 7.46
CA SER A 440 3.97 -7.48 8.74
C SER A 440 2.67 -7.65 9.54
N GLY A 441 1.69 -6.79 9.33
CA GLY A 441 0.43 -6.78 10.05
C GLY A 441 0.62 -6.52 11.54
N LEU A 442 1.67 -5.78 11.95
CA LEU A 442 1.93 -5.45 13.36
C LEU A 442 0.64 -4.94 14.02
N ILE A 443 0.12 -5.72 14.98
CA ILE A 443 -1.14 -5.35 15.63
C ILE A 443 -0.93 -4.10 16.45
N TYR A 444 -1.95 -3.25 16.46
CA TYR A 444 -1.92 -1.95 17.14
C TYR A 444 -2.14 -2.11 18.66
N LEU A 445 -1.27 -2.89 19.30
CA LEU A 445 -1.34 -3.27 20.71
C LEU A 445 0.07 -3.48 21.27
N ASN A 446 0.30 -3.04 22.50
CA ASN A 446 1.57 -3.27 23.23
C ASN A 446 2.81 -2.91 22.38
N GLN A 447 3.86 -3.74 22.42
CA GLN A 447 5.15 -3.49 21.77
C GLN A 447 5.03 -3.50 20.24
N SER A 448 4.20 -4.36 19.66
CA SER A 448 3.97 -4.39 18.21
C SER A 448 3.29 -3.10 17.74
N GLY A 449 2.34 -2.57 18.52
CA GLY A 449 1.72 -1.28 18.25
C GLY A 449 2.72 -0.13 18.32
N SER A 450 3.60 -0.14 19.33
CA SER A 450 4.68 0.84 19.43
C SER A 450 5.69 0.75 18.28
N MET A 451 5.98 -0.44 17.76
CA MET A 451 6.81 -0.61 16.57
C MET A 451 6.10 -0.13 15.29
N ASN A 452 4.78 -0.33 15.21
CA ASN A 452 3.95 0.18 14.11
C ASN A 452 4.02 1.71 14.07
N GLU A 453 3.73 2.38 15.19
CA GLU A 453 3.89 3.83 15.35
C GLU A 453 5.30 4.33 15.01
N ALA A 454 6.33 3.64 15.52
CA ALA A 454 7.70 4.07 15.27
C ALA A 454 8.08 3.94 13.80
N PHE A 455 7.62 2.89 13.11
CA PHE A 455 7.85 2.74 11.67
C PHE A 455 7.19 3.88 10.89
N SER A 456 6.00 4.31 11.31
CA SER A 456 5.30 5.45 10.71
C SER A 456 6.02 6.77 10.94
N ASP A 457 6.47 7.06 12.17
CA ASP A 457 7.31 8.22 12.51
C ASP A 457 8.61 8.26 11.68
N ILE A 458 9.31 7.12 11.63
CA ILE A 458 10.54 6.95 10.83
C ILE A 458 10.27 7.25 9.35
N THR A 459 9.14 6.79 8.81
CA THR A 459 8.77 7.03 7.41
C THR A 459 8.50 8.52 7.14
N GLY A 460 7.94 9.23 8.13
CA GLY A 460 7.81 10.69 8.13
C GLY A 460 9.15 11.39 7.93
N GLU A 461 10.11 11.15 8.83
CA GLU A 461 11.44 11.78 8.76
C GLU A 461 12.23 11.40 7.51
N VAL A 462 12.07 10.18 7.02
CA VAL A 462 12.73 9.73 5.78
C VAL A 462 12.14 10.49 4.58
N THR A 463 10.83 10.75 4.58
CA THR A 463 10.15 11.54 3.56
C THR A 463 10.59 13.00 3.59
N GLU A 464 10.71 13.61 4.77
CA GLU A 464 11.26 14.96 4.91
C GLU A 464 12.70 15.07 4.39
N ASN A 465 13.54 14.06 4.70
CA ASN A 465 14.90 14.00 4.19
C ASN A 465 14.96 13.84 2.67
N TYR A 466 14.03 13.08 2.08
CA TYR A 466 13.90 12.94 0.63
C TYR A 466 13.52 14.27 -0.04
N ILE A 467 12.68 15.09 0.61
CA ILE A 467 12.28 16.41 0.10
C ILE A 467 13.43 17.41 0.19
N ASP A 468 14.05 17.53 1.37
CA ASP A 468 15.18 18.43 1.60
C ASP A 468 16.01 17.97 2.82
N LYS A 469 15.47 18.20 4.02
CA LYS A 469 16.13 17.89 5.28
C LYS A 469 15.07 17.62 6.34
N ASN A 470 15.29 16.56 7.11
CA ASN A 470 14.49 16.23 8.27
C ASN A 470 14.96 16.98 9.54
N ASP A 471 14.10 17.02 10.54
CA ASP A 471 14.36 17.72 11.80
C ASP A 471 14.32 16.81 13.04
N TRP A 472 13.87 15.56 12.90
CA TRP A 472 13.69 14.56 13.97
C TRP A 472 12.56 14.89 14.95
N LEU A 473 11.60 15.71 14.50
CA LEU A 473 10.52 16.30 15.26
C LEU A 473 9.16 16.04 14.59
N ILE A 474 8.49 14.97 15.02
CA ILE A 474 7.18 14.62 14.48
C ILE A 474 6.15 15.71 14.80
N GLY A 475 5.41 16.15 13.78
CA GLY A 475 4.37 17.17 13.82
C GLY A 475 4.89 18.58 14.05
N PHE A 476 6.17 18.87 13.75
CA PHE A 476 6.76 20.18 14.00
C PHE A 476 5.94 21.29 13.34
N ASN A 477 5.61 21.22 12.04
CA ASN A 477 4.89 22.32 11.39
C ASN A 477 3.39 22.41 11.74
N LEU A 478 2.85 21.42 12.46
CA LEU A 478 1.42 21.34 12.75
C LEU A 478 1.03 21.98 14.08
N LEU A 479 1.94 22.03 15.05
CA LEU A 479 1.63 22.48 16.41
C LEU A 479 1.70 24.00 16.58
N LYS A 480 0.62 24.60 17.08
CA LYS A 480 0.52 26.06 17.31
C LYS A 480 1.28 26.56 18.55
N HIS A 481 1.42 25.71 19.55
CA HIS A 481 1.86 26.12 20.90
C HIS A 481 2.99 25.28 21.48
N LYS A 482 3.35 24.18 20.81
CA LYS A 482 4.47 23.30 21.16
C LYS A 482 5.44 23.25 19.99
N GLU A 483 6.65 22.79 20.27
CA GLU A 483 7.67 22.56 19.25
C GLU A 483 7.24 21.41 18.34
N ALA A 484 7.06 20.21 18.90
CA ALA A 484 6.71 18.98 18.19
C ALA A 484 5.77 18.09 19.02
N LEU A 485 5.17 17.08 18.38
CA LEU A 485 4.35 16.05 19.03
C LEU A 485 5.24 15.04 19.75
N ARG A 486 6.25 14.53 19.03
CA ARG A 486 7.22 13.56 19.50
C ARG A 486 8.62 14.01 19.08
N PHE A 487 9.63 13.53 19.80
CA PHE A 487 11.02 13.90 19.62
C PHE A 487 11.84 12.63 19.46
N MET A 488 12.38 12.35 18.26
CA MET A 488 13.09 11.08 18.06
C MET A 488 14.46 11.06 18.74
N ALA A 489 15.11 12.23 18.87
CA ALA A 489 16.40 12.37 19.53
C ALA A 489 16.35 12.17 21.05
N ASP A 490 15.25 12.59 21.68
CA ASP A 490 14.97 12.38 23.11
C ASP A 490 13.45 12.28 23.30
N PRO A 491 12.89 11.05 23.22
CA PRO A 491 11.44 10.84 23.35
C PRO A 491 10.84 11.42 24.62
N SER A 492 11.61 11.52 25.71
CA SER A 492 11.10 11.99 26.99
C SER A 492 10.71 13.48 27.00
N LEU A 493 11.08 14.26 25.97
CA LEU A 493 10.77 15.69 25.88
C LEU A 493 9.29 16.00 25.71
N ASP A 494 8.47 15.04 25.25
CA ASP A 494 7.01 15.19 25.25
C ASP A 494 6.38 14.93 26.64
N ASN A 495 7.18 14.51 27.62
CA ASN A 495 6.87 14.16 29.02
C ASN A 495 6.11 12.84 29.23
N ILE A 496 5.90 12.03 28.19
CA ILE A 496 5.11 10.79 28.29
C ILE A 496 5.80 9.60 27.58
N SER A 497 6.44 9.84 26.44
CA SER A 497 7.12 8.82 25.66
C SER A 497 8.36 8.28 26.35
N ILE A 498 8.67 7.02 26.06
CA ILE A 498 9.78 6.28 26.68
C ILE A 498 10.85 5.97 25.64
N SER A 499 12.10 5.92 26.10
CA SER A 499 13.28 5.61 25.28
C SER A 499 14.00 4.32 25.68
N HIS A 500 13.46 3.57 26.65
CA HIS A 500 14.09 2.34 27.16
C HIS A 500 13.04 1.28 27.50
N VAL A 501 13.31 0.02 27.16
CA VAL A 501 12.35 -1.10 27.31
C VAL A 501 11.94 -1.36 28.76
N ASP A 502 12.81 -1.11 29.74
CA ASP A 502 12.49 -1.23 31.17
C ASP A 502 11.33 -0.32 31.63
N ASN A 503 11.04 0.75 30.88
CA ASN A 503 9.95 1.67 31.18
C ASN A 503 8.64 1.28 30.49
N PHE A 504 8.65 0.23 29.65
CA PHE A 504 7.47 -0.24 28.93
C PHE A 504 6.55 -1.06 29.86
N THR A 505 5.24 -0.85 29.73
CA THR A 505 4.20 -1.63 30.42
C THR A 505 3.09 -2.01 29.46
N GLU A 506 2.26 -3.00 29.79
CA GLU A 506 1.07 -3.36 28.99
C GLU A 506 0.03 -2.24 28.84
N ASN A 507 0.15 -1.16 29.63
CA ASN A 507 -0.70 0.03 29.52
C ASN A 507 -0.03 1.19 28.78
N THR A 508 1.19 0.98 28.26
CA THR A 508 1.90 2.00 27.48
C THR A 508 1.19 2.14 26.14
N ASP A 509 0.71 3.35 25.87
CA ASP A 509 0.11 3.69 24.58
C ASP A 509 1.15 3.52 23.45
N PRO A 510 0.77 2.96 22.29
CA PRO A 510 1.64 2.81 21.13
C PRO A 510 2.46 4.06 20.80
N HIS A 511 1.84 5.24 20.81
CA HIS A 511 2.48 6.52 20.48
C HIS A 511 3.61 6.90 21.45
N HIS A 512 3.59 6.36 22.67
CA HIS A 512 4.56 6.65 23.71
C HIS A 512 5.66 5.59 23.77
N GLY A 513 5.31 4.32 23.51
CA GLY A 513 6.30 3.26 23.38
C GLY A 513 7.10 3.33 22.09
N SER A 514 6.59 4.01 21.05
CA SER A 514 7.30 4.22 19.77
C SER A 514 8.63 4.94 19.92
N GLY A 515 8.78 5.74 20.99
CA GLY A 515 10.02 6.43 21.35
C GLY A 515 11.25 5.52 21.38
N ILE A 516 11.10 4.24 21.71
CA ILE A 516 12.21 3.26 21.72
C ILE A 516 12.78 3.07 20.31
N TYR A 517 11.94 2.76 19.33
CA TYR A 517 12.36 2.52 17.95
C TYR A 517 12.65 3.82 17.19
N ASN A 518 11.99 4.92 17.56
CA ASN A 518 12.33 6.26 17.09
C ASN A 518 13.76 6.63 17.45
N PHE A 519 14.13 6.46 18.72
CA PHE A 519 15.48 6.75 19.19
C PHE A 519 16.52 5.82 18.55
N ILE A 520 16.21 4.53 18.37
CA ILE A 520 17.11 3.59 17.66
C ILE A 520 17.43 4.14 16.27
N PHE A 521 16.40 4.50 15.48
CA PHE A 521 16.59 4.96 14.11
C PHE A 521 17.36 6.29 14.05
N TYR A 522 16.97 7.26 14.89
CA TYR A 522 17.70 8.52 15.07
C TYR A 522 19.18 8.26 15.38
N TYR A 523 19.48 7.38 16.34
CA TYR A 523 20.86 7.13 16.77
C TYR A 523 21.70 6.51 15.64
N ILE A 524 21.14 5.54 14.91
CA ILE A 524 21.82 4.89 13.77
C ILE A 524 22.18 5.91 12.69
N VAL A 525 21.23 6.77 12.31
CA VAL A 525 21.41 7.71 11.21
C VAL A 525 22.18 8.95 11.63
N HIS A 526 21.73 9.61 12.70
CA HIS A 526 22.26 10.89 13.13
C HIS A 526 23.57 10.75 13.94
N GLU A 527 23.62 9.88 14.95
CA GLU A 527 24.82 9.78 15.81
C GLU A 527 25.91 8.93 15.17
N LEU A 528 25.52 7.78 14.59
CA LEU A 528 26.46 6.82 13.98
C LEU A 528 26.68 7.05 12.48
N LYS A 529 26.02 8.06 11.90
CA LYS A 529 26.23 8.54 10.53
C LYS A 529 26.01 7.46 9.46
N MET A 530 25.12 6.50 9.72
CA MET A 530 24.65 5.60 8.67
C MET A 530 23.78 6.38 7.68
N ASP A 531 23.97 6.13 6.40
CA ASP A 531 23.17 6.70 5.32
C ASP A 531 21.68 6.39 5.55
N ILE A 532 20.83 7.42 5.63
CA ILE A 532 19.41 7.27 6.04
C ILE A 532 18.65 6.32 5.11
N MET A 533 18.93 6.40 3.80
CA MET A 533 18.33 5.51 2.80
C MET A 533 18.66 4.04 3.08
N GLU A 534 19.90 3.75 3.52
CA GLU A 534 20.36 2.40 3.85
C GLU A 534 19.82 1.91 5.19
N ALA A 535 19.74 2.79 6.20
CA ALA A 535 19.15 2.48 7.48
C ALA A 535 17.65 2.17 7.32
N TYR A 536 16.90 3.02 6.63
CA TYR A 536 15.48 2.82 6.38
C TYR A 536 15.22 1.57 5.56
N ARG A 537 16.08 1.23 4.60
CA ARG A 537 15.97 -0.04 3.85
C ARG A 537 15.94 -1.28 4.76
N VAL A 538 16.68 -1.26 5.87
CA VAL A 538 16.68 -2.36 6.84
C VAL A 538 15.32 -2.43 7.57
N PHE A 539 14.79 -1.31 8.01
CA PHE A 539 13.46 -1.24 8.65
C PHE A 539 12.33 -1.60 7.68
N LEU A 540 12.40 -1.11 6.45
CA LEU A 540 11.44 -1.40 5.38
C LEU A 540 11.36 -2.89 5.09
N ILE A 541 12.49 -3.57 4.86
CA ILE A 541 12.53 -5.01 4.60
C ILE A 541 12.13 -5.81 5.84
N ALA A 542 12.47 -5.32 7.04
CA ALA A 542 12.02 -5.96 8.27
C ALA A 542 10.49 -5.95 8.35
N ASN A 543 9.84 -4.81 8.11
CA ASN A 543 8.38 -4.72 8.05
C ASN A 543 7.79 -5.54 6.88
N GLU A 544 8.41 -5.49 5.71
CA GLU A 544 7.91 -6.17 4.50
C GLU A 544 7.93 -7.72 4.62
N ILE A 545 8.96 -8.28 5.28
CA ILE A 545 9.28 -9.72 5.18
C ILE A 545 9.47 -10.41 6.53
N TYR A 546 10.05 -9.72 7.52
CA TYR A 546 10.55 -10.38 8.74
C TYR A 546 9.68 -10.18 9.97
N TRP A 547 9.04 -9.04 10.13
CA TRP A 547 8.15 -8.79 11.25
C TRP A 547 6.82 -9.50 11.04
N HIS A 548 6.18 -9.83 12.16
CA HIS A 548 4.94 -10.57 12.23
C HIS A 548 3.98 -9.80 13.14
N HIS A 549 2.69 -10.11 13.06
CA HIS A 549 1.63 -9.50 13.85
C HIS A 549 1.99 -9.23 15.34
N TYR A 550 2.65 -10.18 16.02
CA TYR A 550 3.00 -10.10 17.44
C TYR A 550 4.48 -9.80 17.71
N THR A 551 5.24 -9.33 16.72
CA THR A 551 6.65 -9.00 16.92
C THR A 551 6.81 -8.02 18.08
N ASP A 552 7.66 -8.39 19.03
CA ASP A 552 8.03 -7.57 20.19
C ASP A 552 9.34 -6.83 19.93
N PHE A 553 9.76 -5.93 20.83
CA PHE A 553 10.99 -5.15 20.63
C PHE A 553 12.25 -6.02 20.49
N THR A 554 12.30 -7.17 21.14
CA THR A 554 13.52 -8.01 21.11
C THR A 554 13.59 -8.81 19.82
N SER A 555 12.51 -9.48 19.45
CA SER A 555 12.39 -10.22 18.19
C SER A 555 12.49 -9.27 16.99
N GLY A 556 11.88 -8.09 17.05
CA GLY A 556 11.98 -7.06 16.02
C GLY A 556 13.43 -6.58 15.82
N ALA A 557 14.18 -6.40 16.90
CA ALA A 557 15.60 -6.05 16.83
C ALA A 557 16.45 -7.21 16.28
N CYS A 558 16.13 -8.47 16.61
CA CYS A 558 16.76 -9.63 15.99
C CYS A 558 16.57 -9.61 14.47
N ASP A 559 15.34 -9.35 14.03
CA ASP A 559 14.98 -9.30 12.61
C ASP A 559 15.72 -8.17 11.88
N LEU A 560 15.84 -6.98 12.49
CA LEU A 560 16.66 -5.89 11.95
C LEU A 560 18.14 -6.29 11.78
N LEU A 561 18.74 -6.97 12.77
CA LEU A 561 20.12 -7.48 12.63
C LEU A 561 20.24 -8.53 11.52
N LYS A 562 19.23 -9.39 11.39
CA LYS A 562 19.20 -10.42 10.34
C LYS A 562 19.09 -9.79 8.95
N VAL A 563 18.24 -8.78 8.78
CA VAL A 563 18.11 -8.02 7.54
C VAL A 563 19.40 -7.27 7.21
N ALA A 564 20.01 -6.60 8.20
CA ALA A 564 21.29 -5.93 8.02
C ALA A 564 22.37 -6.91 7.54
N TYR A 565 22.44 -8.11 8.12
CA TYR A 565 23.31 -9.19 7.65
C TYR A 565 23.01 -9.60 6.19
N ASP A 566 21.75 -9.83 5.83
CA ASP A 566 21.37 -10.27 4.48
C ASP A 566 21.66 -9.22 3.41
N LEU A 567 21.57 -7.94 3.79
CA LEU A 567 21.95 -6.81 2.95
C LEU A 567 23.46 -6.54 2.94
N GLY A 568 24.25 -7.34 3.67
CA GLY A 568 25.71 -7.21 3.78
C GLY A 568 26.15 -5.92 4.44
N LYS A 569 25.39 -5.41 5.40
CA LYS A 569 25.67 -4.18 6.17
C LYS A 569 26.55 -4.49 7.38
N ASP A 570 27.17 -3.44 7.91
CA ASP A 570 27.80 -3.50 9.23
C ASP A 570 26.73 -3.54 10.31
N LEU A 571 26.84 -4.48 11.25
CA LEU A 571 25.87 -4.66 12.34
C LEU A 571 26.17 -3.72 13.52
N THR A 572 27.35 -3.09 13.56
CA THR A 572 27.78 -2.24 14.68
C THR A 572 26.78 -1.13 15.02
N PRO A 573 26.21 -0.37 14.05
CA PRO A 573 25.30 0.71 14.38
C PRO A 573 24.01 0.25 15.06
N PHE A 574 23.46 -0.86 14.58
CA PHE A 574 22.25 -1.47 15.12
C PHE A 574 22.48 -2.00 16.54
N ILE A 575 23.56 -2.76 16.75
CA ILE A 575 23.92 -3.32 18.05
C ILE A 575 24.05 -2.21 19.11
N LYS A 576 24.80 -1.14 18.80
CA LYS A 576 24.98 -0.01 19.72
C LYS A 576 23.66 0.69 20.03
N ALA A 577 22.80 0.88 19.04
CA ALA A 577 21.50 1.51 19.25
C ALA A 577 20.58 0.66 20.14
N PHE A 578 20.55 -0.66 19.94
CA PHE A 578 19.75 -1.58 20.76
C PHE A 578 20.21 -1.61 22.21
N GLU A 579 21.53 -1.64 22.46
CA GLU A 579 22.08 -1.63 23.81
C GLU A 579 21.69 -0.36 24.59
N LEU A 580 21.59 0.79 23.93
CA LEU A 580 21.20 2.06 24.57
C LEU A 580 19.75 2.08 25.05
N VAL A 581 18.87 1.31 24.42
CA VAL A 581 17.45 1.23 24.78
C VAL A 581 17.11 -0.01 25.60
N GLY A 582 18.13 -0.78 26.01
CA GLY A 582 17.98 -1.97 26.86
C GLY A 582 17.64 -3.26 26.12
N ILE A 583 17.73 -3.28 24.79
CA ILE A 583 17.50 -4.49 23.99
C ILE A 583 18.82 -5.24 23.83
N LYS A 584 18.82 -6.50 24.23
CA LYS A 584 20.00 -7.35 24.08
C LYS A 584 20.16 -7.79 22.61
N PRO A 585 21.34 -7.59 22.00
CA PRO A 585 21.61 -8.04 20.63
C PRO A 585 21.45 -9.55 20.46
N CYS A 586 20.90 -9.94 19.30
CA CYS A 586 20.67 -11.33 18.96
C CYS A 586 21.91 -11.96 18.31
N ASP A 587 22.07 -13.27 18.49
CA ASP A 587 23.21 -14.02 17.98
C ASP A 587 23.02 -14.36 16.49
N VAL A 588 23.37 -13.41 15.62
CA VAL A 588 23.28 -13.56 14.16
C VAL A 588 24.33 -14.51 13.61
N GLU A 589 25.39 -14.83 14.35
CA GLU A 589 26.45 -15.72 13.87
C GLU A 589 25.91 -17.10 13.46
N LYS A 590 24.86 -17.58 14.16
CA LYS A 590 24.16 -18.84 13.85
C LYS A 590 23.48 -18.86 12.49
N HIS A 591 23.23 -17.69 11.91
CA HIS A 591 22.57 -17.53 10.62
C HIS A 591 23.55 -17.30 9.46
N ILE A 592 24.85 -17.22 9.74
CA ILE A 592 25.86 -17.06 8.69
C ILE A 592 25.82 -18.26 7.75
N ARG A 593 25.81 -17.98 6.45
CA ARG A 593 25.76 -19.01 5.42
C ARG A 593 27.11 -19.74 5.29
N GLY A 594 27.07 -21.05 5.55
CA GLY A 594 28.18 -21.98 5.34
C GLY A 594 28.53 -22.27 3.88
N LEU A 595 29.79 -22.05 3.52
CA LEU A 595 30.38 -22.51 2.27
C LEU A 595 30.74 -23.99 2.38
N THR A 596 30.09 -24.81 1.56
CA THR A 596 30.43 -26.23 1.44
C THR A 596 31.64 -26.40 0.52
N PHE A 597 32.58 -27.26 0.92
CA PHE A 597 33.75 -27.56 0.12
C PHE A 597 33.43 -28.03 -1.29
N ASN A 598 34.22 -27.51 -2.23
CA ASN A 598 34.14 -27.78 -3.66
C ASN A 598 32.80 -27.43 -4.32
N LYS A 599 31.90 -26.75 -3.60
CA LYS A 599 30.68 -26.15 -4.17
C LYS A 599 30.91 -24.66 -4.37
N THR A 600 30.58 -24.19 -5.56
CA THR A 600 30.56 -22.76 -5.87
C THR A 600 29.22 -22.17 -5.45
N VAL A 601 29.24 -21.08 -4.70
CA VAL A 601 28.09 -20.20 -4.48
C VAL A 601 28.19 -19.06 -5.47
N SER A 602 27.15 -18.82 -6.26
CA SER A 602 27.12 -17.77 -7.30
C SER A 602 25.95 -16.81 -7.09
N GLY A 603 25.87 -15.74 -7.90
CA GLY A 603 24.81 -14.74 -7.81
C GLY A 603 25.01 -13.72 -6.68
N ILE A 604 26.23 -13.63 -6.13
CA ILE A 604 26.54 -12.73 -5.02
C ILE A 604 26.70 -11.30 -5.55
N THR A 605 26.17 -10.33 -4.82
CA THR A 605 26.40 -8.90 -5.08
C THR A 605 27.40 -8.37 -4.06
N VAL A 606 28.41 -7.65 -4.55
CA VAL A 606 29.46 -7.06 -3.70
C VAL A 606 29.64 -5.61 -4.11
N SER A 607 29.62 -4.70 -3.14
CA SER A 607 29.85 -3.27 -3.36
C SER A 607 30.55 -2.64 -2.16
N VAL A 608 30.90 -1.36 -2.28
CA VAL A 608 31.42 -0.56 -1.17
C VAL A 608 30.43 -0.44 -0.01
N LYS A 609 29.13 -0.64 -0.27
CA LYS A 609 28.04 -0.61 0.72
C LYS A 609 27.45 -2.00 1.03
N THR A 610 27.99 -3.07 0.44
CA THR A 610 27.44 -4.43 0.53
C THR A 610 28.59 -5.44 0.59
N ASN A 611 28.88 -5.91 1.80
CA ASN A 611 30.02 -6.77 2.09
C ASN A 611 29.55 -8.09 2.72
N PRO A 612 29.16 -9.08 1.90
CA PRO A 612 28.60 -10.33 2.43
C PRO A 612 29.65 -11.13 3.20
N VAL A 613 29.19 -11.78 4.26
CA VAL A 613 29.98 -12.63 5.15
C VAL A 613 29.45 -14.05 5.09
N PHE A 614 30.39 -14.99 4.93
CA PHE A 614 30.15 -16.43 4.94
C PHE A 614 31.03 -17.10 5.99
N ASP A 615 30.70 -18.33 6.39
CA ASP A 615 31.57 -19.17 7.19
C ASP A 615 31.92 -20.48 6.47
N PHE A 616 32.95 -21.17 6.93
CA PHE A 616 33.20 -22.55 6.54
C PHE A 616 33.89 -23.30 7.67
N VAL A 617 33.59 -24.59 7.76
CA VAL A 617 34.20 -25.52 8.71
C VAL A 617 34.97 -26.55 7.93
N TYR A 618 36.19 -26.88 8.37
CA TYR A 618 37.02 -27.87 7.67
C TYR A 618 37.62 -28.93 8.59
N PRO A 619 37.79 -30.15 8.05
CA PRO A 619 38.33 -31.24 8.83
C PRO A 619 39.84 -31.09 9.01
N SER A 620 40.35 -31.49 10.17
CA SER A 620 41.79 -31.41 10.50
C SER A 620 42.71 -32.17 9.54
N TRP A 621 42.18 -33.12 8.76
CA TRP A 621 42.91 -33.87 7.74
C TRP A 621 42.99 -33.17 6.37
N ALA A 622 42.27 -32.05 6.16
CA ALA A 622 42.30 -31.34 4.89
C ALA A 622 43.72 -30.81 4.57
N GLY A 623 44.11 -30.89 3.29
CA GLY A 623 45.35 -30.29 2.79
C GLY A 623 45.24 -28.78 2.65
N ASN A 624 46.00 -28.20 1.71
CA ASN A 624 45.96 -26.75 1.48
C ASN A 624 44.56 -26.27 1.10
N ILE A 625 44.06 -25.27 1.82
CA ILE A 625 42.77 -24.62 1.59
C ILE A 625 42.95 -23.45 0.62
N THR A 626 42.11 -23.40 -0.40
CA THR A 626 42.07 -22.32 -1.38
C THR A 626 40.64 -21.77 -1.49
N ILE A 627 40.50 -20.44 -1.38
CA ILE A 627 39.24 -19.72 -1.62
C ILE A 627 39.36 -18.99 -2.95
N THR A 628 38.42 -19.23 -3.86
CA THR A 628 38.36 -18.54 -5.15
C THR A 628 37.11 -17.67 -5.19
N ALA A 629 37.23 -16.39 -5.53
CA ALA A 629 36.10 -15.47 -5.70
C ALA A 629 36.16 -14.73 -7.04
N THR A 630 35.27 -15.02 -7.97
CA THR A 630 35.27 -14.44 -9.33
C THR A 630 34.10 -13.48 -9.53
N SER A 631 34.27 -12.48 -10.40
CA SER A 631 33.22 -11.56 -10.86
C SER A 631 33.24 -11.48 -12.39
N MET A 632 32.11 -11.09 -13.00
CA MET A 632 32.07 -10.80 -14.44
C MET A 632 32.78 -9.49 -14.81
N CYS A 633 32.78 -8.52 -13.89
CA CYS A 633 33.38 -7.20 -14.07
C CYS A 633 34.09 -6.84 -12.77
N GLY A 634 35.37 -6.51 -12.83
CA GLY A 634 36.16 -6.12 -11.65
C GLY A 634 36.69 -7.30 -10.83
N LYS A 635 37.47 -6.97 -9.79
CA LYS A 635 38.14 -7.92 -8.91
C LYS A 635 37.49 -7.92 -7.53
N VAL A 636 37.40 -9.10 -6.92
CA VAL A 636 36.80 -9.32 -5.60
C VAL A 636 37.92 -9.48 -4.57
N HIS A 637 37.92 -8.64 -3.55
CA HIS A 637 38.77 -8.82 -2.37
C HIS A 637 38.15 -9.84 -1.41
N ILE A 638 39.01 -10.72 -0.89
CA ILE A 638 38.65 -11.77 0.07
C ILE A 638 39.38 -11.47 1.37
N LYS A 639 38.64 -11.30 2.47
CA LYS A 639 39.16 -11.24 3.83
C LYS A 639 38.74 -12.49 4.59
N VAL A 640 39.67 -13.10 5.33
CA VAL A 640 39.43 -14.30 6.15
C VAL A 640 39.83 -14.01 7.59
N SER A 641 39.04 -14.49 8.56
CA SER A 641 39.31 -14.36 10.00
C SER A 641 38.69 -15.53 10.77
N LYS A 642 39.14 -15.74 12.02
CA LYS A 642 38.48 -16.66 12.95
C LYS A 642 37.28 -16.02 13.65
N SER A 643 37.19 -14.70 13.66
CA SER A 643 36.03 -13.92 14.10
C SER A 643 35.06 -13.66 12.95
N ASN A 644 33.78 -13.48 13.26
CA ASN A 644 32.70 -13.44 12.28
C ASN A 644 32.71 -12.23 11.33
N MET A 645 33.43 -11.14 11.65
CA MET A 645 33.52 -9.93 10.83
C MET A 645 32.16 -9.25 10.52
N LEU A 646 31.15 -9.51 11.36
CA LEU A 646 29.84 -8.87 11.30
C LEU A 646 29.87 -7.42 11.79
N THR A 647 30.85 -7.06 12.63
CA THR A 647 31.07 -5.72 13.19
C THR A 647 32.44 -5.16 12.80
N GLU A 648 32.61 -3.84 12.86
CA GLU A 648 33.89 -3.17 12.58
C GLU A 648 34.87 -3.16 13.76
N GLU A 649 34.40 -3.36 15.00
CA GLU A 649 35.21 -3.19 16.23
C GLU A 649 36.08 -4.42 16.60
N GLU A 650 35.84 -5.59 16.00
CA GLU A 650 36.59 -6.81 16.35
C GLU A 650 37.85 -6.99 15.48
N GLY A 651 38.96 -6.45 16.01
CA GLY A 651 40.33 -6.68 15.57
C GLY A 651 41.39 -6.05 16.48
N SER A 652 41.01 -5.53 17.65
CA SER A 652 41.85 -4.67 18.50
C SER A 652 42.63 -5.41 19.61
N ASP A 653 42.40 -6.71 19.84
CA ASP A 653 43.14 -7.45 20.88
C ASP A 653 44.52 -7.97 20.40
N GLY A 654 44.84 -7.81 19.12
CA GLY A 654 46.11 -8.24 18.53
C GLY A 654 46.37 -9.75 18.60
N SER A 655 45.36 -10.56 18.93
CA SER A 655 45.49 -12.01 19.17
C SER A 655 44.97 -12.90 18.05
N ASP A 656 44.27 -12.36 17.03
CA ASP A 656 43.79 -13.13 15.89
C ASP A 656 44.74 -13.05 14.67
N PRO A 657 45.57 -14.07 14.38
CA PRO A 657 46.54 -14.01 13.30
C PRO A 657 46.02 -14.71 12.03
N VAL A 658 45.70 -13.92 11.00
CA VAL A 658 46.33 -13.85 9.65
C VAL A 658 45.33 -13.55 8.51
N THR A 659 45.20 -12.25 8.25
CA THR A 659 45.53 -11.43 7.06
C THR A 659 45.53 -11.89 5.57
N LEU A 660 45.20 -10.86 4.76
CA LEU A 660 45.84 -10.29 3.53
C LEU A 660 45.54 -10.86 2.11
N LEU A 661 44.61 -10.13 1.46
CA LEU A 661 44.58 -9.62 0.08
C LEU A 661 45.24 -10.48 -1.02
N ALA A 662 44.40 -11.14 -1.80
CA ALA A 662 44.75 -11.46 -3.17
C ALA A 662 44.57 -10.21 -4.05
N GLU A 663 45.62 -9.40 -4.18
CA GLU A 663 45.66 -8.35 -5.20
C GLU A 663 45.77 -9.01 -6.58
N GLY A 664 44.78 -8.79 -7.43
CA GLY A 664 44.92 -9.08 -8.87
C GLY A 664 44.63 -10.50 -9.35
N THR A 665 44.34 -11.45 -8.47
CA THR A 665 43.81 -12.78 -8.84
C THR A 665 42.73 -13.20 -7.85
N SER A 666 41.58 -13.60 -8.37
CA SER A 666 40.39 -14.11 -7.67
C SER A 666 40.61 -15.38 -6.81
N GLU A 667 41.76 -15.55 -6.17
CA GLU A 667 42.17 -16.77 -5.45
C GLU A 667 43.07 -16.45 -4.26
N LEU A 668 42.72 -16.95 -3.07
CA LEU A 668 43.46 -16.85 -1.82
C LEU A 668 43.82 -18.26 -1.32
N ASN A 669 45.11 -18.55 -1.15
CA ASN A 669 45.60 -19.81 -0.60
C ASN A 669 45.96 -19.65 0.87
N LEU A 670 45.23 -20.33 1.75
CA LEU A 670 45.40 -20.28 3.20
C LEU A 670 46.37 -21.34 3.74
N GLY A 671 46.86 -22.25 2.89
CA GLY A 671 47.66 -23.40 3.35
C GLY A 671 46.87 -24.29 4.31
N LYS A 672 47.49 -24.67 5.44
CA LYS A 672 46.84 -25.42 6.54
C LYS A 672 46.75 -24.53 7.79
N PRO A 673 45.73 -23.67 7.89
CA PRO A 673 45.61 -22.77 9.05
C PRO A 673 45.35 -23.58 10.33
N GLU A 674 45.56 -22.97 11.51
CA GLU A 674 45.15 -23.57 12.79
C GLU A 674 43.73 -23.13 13.15
N GLY A 675 42.80 -24.08 13.30
CA GLY A 675 41.41 -23.81 13.70
C GLY A 675 40.40 -24.70 12.97
N HIS A 676 39.15 -24.72 13.42
CA HIS A 676 38.09 -25.56 12.82
C HIS A 676 37.05 -24.76 12.02
N LYS A 677 36.83 -23.48 12.33
CA LYS A 677 35.84 -22.58 11.70
C LYS A 677 36.51 -21.27 11.32
N PHE A 678 36.20 -20.76 10.13
CA PHE A 678 36.68 -19.50 9.61
C PHE A 678 35.55 -18.75 8.90
N PHE A 679 35.70 -17.44 8.81
CA PHE A 679 34.77 -16.54 8.14
C PHE A 679 35.41 -15.88 6.93
N VAL A 680 34.60 -15.59 5.93
CA VAL A 680 35.01 -15.01 4.65
C VAL A 680 34.14 -13.78 4.38
N LYS A 681 34.76 -12.60 4.33
CA LYS A 681 34.10 -11.34 3.94
C LYS A 681 34.55 -10.95 2.54
N LEU A 682 33.59 -10.60 1.68
CA LEU A 682 33.87 -10.14 0.32
C LEU A 682 33.71 -8.61 0.22
N SER A 683 34.62 -7.95 -0.49
CA SER A 683 34.55 -6.52 -0.79
C SER A 683 35.07 -6.23 -2.21
N PRO A 684 34.72 -5.09 -2.82
CA PRO A 684 35.29 -4.73 -4.12
C PRO A 684 36.69 -4.09 -3.96
N GLU A 685 37.54 -4.24 -4.96
CA GLU A 685 38.86 -3.57 -5.01
C GLU A 685 38.74 -2.07 -5.29
N SER A 686 37.71 -1.68 -6.03
CA SER A 686 37.40 -0.29 -6.39
C SER A 686 35.97 0.08 -5.95
N SER A 687 35.53 1.29 -6.27
CA SER A 687 34.13 1.72 -6.06
C SER A 687 33.11 1.02 -6.99
N GLU A 688 33.52 0.00 -7.73
CA GLU A 688 32.66 -0.74 -8.65
C GLU A 688 31.67 -1.65 -7.91
N ASN A 689 30.44 -1.68 -8.42
CA ASN A 689 29.42 -2.65 -8.02
C ASN A 689 29.64 -3.97 -8.79
N LEU A 690 30.11 -4.99 -8.09
CA LEU A 690 30.37 -6.31 -8.66
C LEU A 690 29.10 -7.15 -8.61
N LYS A 691 28.61 -7.54 -9.79
CA LYS A 691 27.43 -8.40 -9.95
C LYS A 691 27.83 -9.81 -10.35
N ASN A 692 26.99 -10.77 -9.94
CA ASN A 692 27.17 -12.20 -10.24
C ASN A 692 28.53 -12.73 -9.76
N VAL A 693 28.95 -12.27 -8.58
CA VAL A 693 30.15 -12.79 -7.90
C VAL A 693 29.90 -14.25 -7.54
N SER A 694 30.94 -15.07 -7.69
CA SER A 694 30.94 -16.45 -7.20
C SER A 694 32.07 -16.67 -6.22
N VAL A 695 31.84 -17.47 -5.17
CA VAL A 695 32.85 -17.85 -4.18
C VAL A 695 32.86 -19.37 -4.02
N ARG A 696 34.06 -19.95 -3.90
CA ARG A 696 34.26 -21.39 -3.68
C ARG A 696 35.40 -21.60 -2.71
N VAL A 697 35.19 -22.47 -1.73
CA VAL A 697 36.28 -23.00 -0.88
C VAL A 697 36.64 -24.40 -1.37
N SER A 698 37.93 -24.67 -1.52
CA SER A 698 38.47 -25.95 -1.96
C SER A 698 39.64 -26.37 -1.08
N TYR A 699 39.95 -27.66 -1.04
CA TYR A 699 41.14 -28.18 -0.37
C TYR A 699 41.88 -29.19 -1.26
N GLY A 700 43.20 -29.26 -1.14
CA GLY A 700 44.02 -30.33 -1.70
C GLY A 700 43.95 -31.61 -0.85
N LEU A 701 44.12 -32.78 -1.47
CA LEU A 701 44.35 -34.03 -0.72
C LEU A 701 45.74 -33.97 -0.10
N ASP A 702 45.83 -34.18 1.21
CA ASP A 702 47.11 -34.25 1.91
C ASP A 702 47.80 -35.56 1.52
N ARG A 703 48.85 -35.49 0.68
CA ARG A 703 49.55 -36.69 0.14
C ARG A 703 50.31 -37.50 1.21
N ALA A 704 50.25 -37.10 2.48
CA ALA A 704 50.86 -37.77 3.62
C ALA A 704 49.93 -38.79 4.31
N ILE A 705 48.65 -38.85 3.90
CA ILE A 705 47.65 -39.87 4.26
C ILE A 705 47.31 -40.64 2.98
#